data_AF-A0A2T1AAI1-F1
#
_entry.id   AF-A0A2T1AAI1-F1
#
_cell.length_a   1.000
_cell.length_b   1.000
_cell.length_c   1.000
_cell.angle_alpha   90.00
_cell.angle_beta   90.00
_cell.angle_gamma   90.00
#
_symmetry.space_group_name_H-M   'P 1'
#
loop_
_entity.id
_entity.type
_entity.pdbx_description
1 polymer ?
#
loop_
_entity_poly.entity_id
_entity_poly.type
_entity_poly.pdbx_seq_one_letter_code
_entity_poly.pdbx_strand_id
1 'polypeptide(L)'
;MRNRGHTQLVRGGQTTQHWTRMATQVLKYSISMAAAAFSLCYIILVANNYEMDKARLTGTYWIAEFNVEQRGTEDRKLDYVDLSGKRVERTAGQIYADRELREIYNRYSANAWRFMYISLIPAALAFVVVFAIFGMVGNSLKEEEYIRGARLVTANELKAWSKRKWREYEKRFGKNSKKGPRYTLAGIEFPPNSVEAQIGITGTVGVGKTNAMHELLNTIREAGGRAIIYDRMGGLLRDHYDPEKDIILNPFDERSVGWSPFNEVISAEGFAQIAEVMIPDHPGSLDSFWTQAARLVFQYTARELAKSGKTTNDELRKAIMNIPSEELAEIVAPTPGAHFFGEHVAKTSGSIRANMITELRFLEYLRDDADPFSIRDWVVNDRPGFVFLTGNAEQSAAVRNIVSTVFEVAANALMTTEESRDPKIWFFLDEVPTLNKLPFLPKSLAEIRQFGGAFVVGYQVFSQLEDIYGDKAAETISGVLNNRVVFNTPDYNTAQRSSRSLGEEDVIEQQENITLGANDTRDGVGIVGRRTQRAIVTPAEIQSLPQFVAYFRPAYDAPTAKVRFEPVPTKATAEKFIAYKGNGFDQGGMQVSAVNVEIKEGAKVVAGFASDKPQDQKAEFFRWLDRVRPEGSAQIEDPANTSERDWYWQHFATARVRGLDVKEIAHPDPYAGFAGNGIGQARETVYVPYPGAAPGPQTSPPKEKAPAAAEEPVPSSVNNQPIWRQVRNKAIFLDFDGVLHKGTSGTFNKLPLLEQFLRQNDDVDVVISSSWRTADQDYLERLFSSDLRHRLIGTTIPENTVPTRNMEIDLWAGTYGVKSYVALDDDATLFDSAWPHLLQTDGSKGLQPDDIHRLEEWIGAGISTPDQRPLPLSLRAHPAFGQTQPDRKTPQRPASATKFRLSEADPLDDAARKFLSLETAFEEDH
;
A
#
# COMPACT_ATOMS: atom_id res chain seq x y z
N MET A 1 -1.79 4.11 -37.66
CA MET A 1 -0.78 3.20 -37.04
C MET A 1 -0.04 2.29 -38.06
N ARG A 2 0.16 2.65 -39.34
CA ARG A 2 0.67 1.70 -40.36
C ARG A 2 2.16 1.83 -40.74
N ASN A 3 2.92 2.76 -40.13
CA ASN A 3 4.31 3.06 -40.55
C ASN A 3 5.43 2.61 -39.58
N ARG A 4 5.10 1.94 -38.45
CA ARG A 4 6.11 1.51 -37.45
C ARG A 4 6.83 0.20 -37.82
N GLY A 5 6.21 -0.69 -38.61
CA GLY A 5 6.78 -2.00 -38.95
C GLY A 5 7.95 -1.93 -39.93
N HIS A 6 7.84 -1.10 -40.97
CA HIS A 6 8.90 -0.93 -41.98
C HIS A 6 10.17 -0.28 -41.39
N THR A 7 10.01 0.71 -40.51
CA THR A 7 11.14 1.36 -39.83
C THR A 7 11.84 0.42 -38.84
N GLN A 8 11.10 -0.45 -38.15
CA GLN A 8 11.70 -1.46 -37.26
C GLN A 8 12.48 -2.53 -38.02
N LEU A 9 11.97 -3.00 -39.18
CA LEU A 9 12.64 -4.01 -39.99
C LEU A 9 13.91 -3.48 -40.66
N VAL A 10 13.88 -2.25 -41.19
CA VAL A 10 15.06 -1.58 -41.76
C VAL A 10 16.11 -1.30 -40.68
N ARG A 11 15.69 -0.83 -39.50
CA ARG A 11 16.59 -0.60 -38.35
C ARG A 11 17.19 -1.90 -37.81
N GLY A 12 16.40 -2.98 -37.76
CA GLY A 12 16.87 -4.32 -37.39
C GLY A 12 17.83 -4.93 -38.42
N GLY A 13 17.56 -4.75 -39.71
CA GLY A 13 18.44 -5.20 -40.80
C GLY A 13 19.79 -4.48 -40.79
N GLN A 14 19.78 -3.15 -40.65
CA GLN A 14 21.00 -2.33 -40.61
C GLN A 14 21.87 -2.61 -39.38
N THR A 15 21.25 -2.76 -38.20
CA THR A 15 21.99 -3.14 -36.98
C THR A 15 22.63 -4.53 -37.12
N THR A 16 21.89 -5.51 -37.65
CA THR A 16 22.43 -6.87 -37.90
C THR A 16 23.57 -6.85 -38.91
N GLN A 17 23.47 -6.05 -39.97
CA GLN A 17 24.56 -5.88 -40.94
C GLN A 17 25.82 -5.24 -40.32
N HIS A 18 25.64 -4.28 -39.42
CA HIS A 18 26.73 -3.67 -38.68
C HIS A 18 27.42 -4.68 -37.73
N TRP A 19 26.65 -5.45 -36.96
CA TRP A 19 27.17 -6.50 -36.07
C TRP A 19 27.92 -7.59 -36.83
N THR A 20 27.36 -8.08 -37.94
CA THR A 20 28.03 -9.08 -38.79
C THR A 20 29.31 -8.53 -39.40
N ARG A 21 29.31 -7.27 -39.85
CA ARG A 21 30.53 -6.59 -40.35
C ARG A 21 31.60 -6.50 -39.28
N MET A 22 31.27 -6.04 -38.07
CA MET A 22 32.22 -5.98 -36.95
C MET A 22 32.75 -7.37 -36.56
N ALA A 23 31.87 -8.38 -36.47
CA ALA A 23 32.27 -9.75 -36.18
C ALA A 23 33.23 -10.31 -37.25
N THR A 24 32.96 -10.04 -38.54
CA THR A 24 33.89 -10.43 -39.61
C THR A 24 35.21 -9.69 -39.56
N GLN A 25 35.26 -8.43 -39.09
CA GLN A 25 36.50 -7.69 -38.89
C GLN A 25 37.35 -8.30 -37.76
N VAL A 26 36.73 -8.60 -36.61
CA VAL A 26 37.42 -9.25 -35.48
C VAL A 26 37.95 -10.62 -35.90
N LEU A 27 37.15 -11.40 -36.63
CA LEU A 27 37.57 -12.70 -37.15
C LEU A 27 38.71 -12.56 -38.16
N LYS A 28 38.62 -11.65 -39.12
CA LYS A 28 39.69 -11.38 -40.10
C LYS A 28 40.97 -10.98 -39.41
N TYR A 29 40.93 -10.05 -38.46
CA TYR A 29 42.12 -9.60 -37.73
C TYR A 29 42.75 -10.73 -36.90
N SER A 30 41.93 -11.53 -36.22
CA SER A 30 42.40 -12.69 -35.43
C SER A 30 43.05 -13.76 -36.32
N ILE A 31 42.45 -14.06 -37.48
CA ILE A 31 43.00 -14.97 -38.48
C ILE A 31 44.30 -14.41 -39.07
N SER A 32 44.36 -13.12 -39.40
CA SER A 32 45.58 -12.49 -39.92
C SER A 32 46.74 -12.56 -38.92
N MET A 33 46.46 -12.34 -37.62
CA MET A 33 47.48 -12.47 -36.58
C MET A 33 47.95 -13.92 -36.41
N ALA A 34 47.02 -14.88 -36.43
CA ALA A 34 47.35 -16.30 -36.40
C ALA A 34 48.19 -16.73 -37.62
N ALA A 35 47.85 -16.24 -38.82
CA ALA A 35 48.59 -16.51 -40.05
C ALA A 35 50.00 -15.88 -40.02
N ALA A 36 50.15 -14.69 -39.43
CA ALA A 36 51.46 -14.06 -39.23
C ALA A 36 52.33 -14.87 -38.25
N ALA A 37 51.76 -15.30 -37.13
CA ALA A 37 52.45 -16.16 -36.15
C ALA A 37 52.85 -17.52 -36.75
N PHE A 38 51.94 -18.13 -37.53
CA PHE A 38 52.22 -19.36 -38.29
C PHE A 38 53.39 -19.15 -39.25
N SER A 39 53.30 -18.13 -40.11
CA SER A 39 54.30 -17.86 -41.15
C SER A 39 55.67 -17.56 -40.56
N LEU A 40 55.73 -16.75 -39.50
CA LEU A 40 56.97 -16.44 -38.80
C LEU A 40 57.61 -17.69 -38.19
N CYS A 41 56.83 -18.50 -37.48
CA CYS A 41 57.31 -19.74 -36.88
C CYS A 41 57.78 -20.73 -37.95
N TYR A 42 57.02 -20.90 -39.03
CA TYR A 42 57.34 -21.82 -40.11
C TYR A 42 58.62 -21.40 -40.85
N ILE A 43 58.78 -20.11 -41.15
CA ILE A 43 59.99 -19.57 -41.78
C ILE A 43 61.21 -19.78 -40.88
N ILE A 44 61.10 -19.54 -39.58
CA ILE A 44 62.20 -19.77 -38.62
C ILE A 44 62.58 -21.26 -38.58
N LEU A 45 61.59 -22.17 -38.55
CA LEU A 45 61.83 -23.61 -38.54
C LEU A 45 62.50 -24.08 -39.84
N VAL A 46 62.04 -23.60 -41.00
CA VAL A 46 62.66 -23.92 -42.29
C VAL A 46 64.08 -23.36 -42.36
N ALA A 47 64.29 -22.09 -42.01
CA ALA A 47 65.60 -21.43 -42.07
C ALA A 47 66.65 -22.11 -41.19
N ASN A 48 66.26 -22.66 -40.03
CA ASN A 48 67.18 -23.31 -39.10
C ASN A 48 67.46 -24.79 -39.43
N ASN A 49 66.60 -25.45 -40.21
CA ASN A 49 66.67 -26.90 -40.39
C ASN A 49 66.85 -27.37 -41.84
N TYR A 50 66.69 -26.48 -42.84
CA TYR A 50 66.78 -26.85 -44.26
C TYR A 50 68.07 -26.33 -44.88
N GLU A 51 68.78 -27.22 -45.56
CA GLU A 51 69.87 -26.84 -46.46
C GLU A 51 69.29 -26.62 -47.87
N MET A 52 69.60 -25.47 -48.48
CA MET A 52 68.99 -25.05 -49.75
C MET A 52 69.23 -26.04 -50.89
N ASP A 53 70.42 -26.66 -50.94
CA ASP A 53 70.76 -27.62 -51.99
C ASP A 53 69.98 -28.94 -51.85
N LYS A 54 69.77 -29.42 -50.63
CA LYS A 54 68.92 -30.59 -50.36
C LYS A 54 67.44 -30.29 -50.58
N ALA A 55 66.98 -29.08 -50.26
CA ALA A 55 65.60 -28.67 -50.56
C ALA A 55 65.32 -28.66 -52.07
N ARG A 56 66.25 -28.17 -52.90
CA ARG A 56 66.11 -28.24 -54.37
C ARG A 56 65.99 -29.68 -54.88
N LEU A 57 66.79 -30.59 -54.35
CA LEU A 57 66.73 -32.02 -54.68
C LEU A 57 65.38 -32.66 -54.33
N THR A 58 64.72 -32.20 -53.26
CA THR A 58 63.38 -32.69 -52.89
C THR A 58 62.33 -32.32 -53.95
N GLY A 59 62.42 -31.10 -54.51
CA GLY A 59 61.58 -30.67 -55.62
C GLY A 59 61.83 -31.47 -56.90
N THR A 60 63.10 -31.78 -57.20
CA THR A 60 63.47 -32.66 -58.33
C THR A 60 62.89 -34.07 -58.16
N TYR A 61 63.00 -34.66 -56.97
CA TYR A 61 62.43 -35.99 -56.69
C TYR A 61 60.91 -35.97 -56.79
N TRP A 62 60.23 -34.93 -56.27
CA TRP A 62 58.78 -34.77 -56.41
C TRP A 62 58.33 -34.69 -57.87
N ILE A 63 59.07 -33.97 -58.72
CA ILE A 63 58.78 -33.93 -60.16
C ILE A 63 58.97 -35.31 -60.79
N ALA A 64 60.00 -36.07 -60.39
CA ALA A 64 60.22 -37.43 -60.87
C ALA A 64 59.08 -38.38 -60.44
N GLU A 65 58.71 -38.38 -59.15
CA GLU A 65 57.58 -39.12 -58.58
C GLU A 65 56.27 -38.80 -59.33
N PHE A 66 55.96 -37.52 -59.56
CA PHE A 66 54.78 -37.10 -60.30
C PHE A 66 54.77 -37.62 -61.75
N ASN A 67 55.91 -37.61 -62.45
CA ASN A 67 55.98 -38.10 -63.83
C ASN A 67 55.88 -39.63 -63.91
N VAL A 68 56.39 -40.36 -62.93
CA VAL A 68 56.33 -41.83 -62.86
C VAL A 68 54.93 -42.28 -62.41
N GLU A 69 54.48 -41.85 -61.24
CA GLU A 69 53.25 -42.37 -60.62
C GLU A 69 51.97 -41.79 -61.22
N GLN A 70 51.95 -40.50 -61.59
CA GLN A 70 50.71 -39.84 -62.05
C GLN A 70 50.61 -39.74 -63.57
N ARG A 71 51.74 -39.62 -64.29
CA ARG A 71 51.75 -39.48 -65.75
C ARG A 71 52.20 -40.72 -66.51
N GLY A 72 52.80 -41.71 -65.85
CA GLY A 72 53.35 -42.90 -66.51
C GLY A 72 54.47 -42.60 -67.52
N THR A 73 55.14 -41.45 -67.38
CA THR A 73 56.21 -40.98 -68.28
C THR A 73 57.58 -41.14 -67.63
N GLU A 74 58.02 -42.38 -67.43
CA GLU A 74 59.27 -42.71 -66.72
C GLU A 74 60.53 -42.27 -67.50
N ASP A 75 60.46 -42.27 -68.84
CA ASP A 75 61.58 -41.90 -69.72
C ASP A 75 61.83 -40.39 -69.81
N ARG A 76 60.98 -39.57 -69.19
CA ARG A 76 61.13 -38.12 -69.22
C ARG A 76 62.45 -37.71 -68.57
N LYS A 77 63.32 -37.04 -69.32
CA LYS A 77 64.60 -36.53 -68.80
C LYS A 77 64.39 -35.30 -67.93
N LEU A 78 65.08 -35.26 -66.79
CA LEU A 78 65.10 -34.15 -65.84
C LEU A 78 66.55 -33.72 -65.59
N ASP A 79 66.79 -32.42 -65.66
CA ASP A 79 68.08 -31.80 -65.35
C ASP A 79 68.08 -31.26 -63.92
N TYR A 80 69.10 -31.63 -63.13
CA TYR A 80 69.27 -31.11 -61.78
C TYR A 80 70.74 -31.05 -61.36
N VAL A 81 71.02 -30.36 -60.25
CA VAL A 81 72.35 -30.32 -59.62
C VAL A 81 72.37 -31.35 -58.49
N ASP A 82 73.30 -32.30 -58.55
CA ASP A 82 73.44 -33.36 -57.55
C ASP A 82 74.12 -32.87 -56.25
N LEU A 83 74.26 -33.74 -55.26
CA LEU A 83 74.90 -33.44 -53.97
C LEU A 83 76.39 -33.05 -54.08
N SER A 84 77.04 -33.36 -55.21
CA SER A 84 78.43 -32.97 -55.48
C SER A 84 78.54 -31.59 -56.16
N GLY A 85 77.42 -30.94 -56.44
CA GLY A 85 77.37 -29.65 -57.14
C GLY A 85 77.46 -29.79 -58.66
N LYS A 86 77.38 -31.00 -59.22
CA LYS A 86 77.48 -31.25 -60.66
C LYS A 86 76.09 -31.27 -61.30
N ARG A 87 75.95 -30.70 -62.50
CA ARG A 87 74.73 -30.85 -63.31
C ARG A 87 74.66 -32.25 -63.91
N VAL A 88 73.53 -32.92 -63.70
CA VAL A 88 73.28 -34.29 -64.15
C VAL A 88 71.91 -34.36 -64.83
N GLU A 89 71.84 -35.04 -65.97
CA GLU A 89 70.59 -35.38 -66.69
C GLU A 89 70.26 -36.86 -66.40
N ARG A 90 69.09 -37.14 -65.81
CA ARG A 90 68.60 -38.52 -65.57
C ARG A 90 67.13 -38.64 -65.98
N THR A 91 66.68 -39.84 -66.32
CA THR A 91 65.25 -40.10 -66.56
C THR A 91 64.46 -40.05 -65.25
N ALA A 92 63.17 -39.73 -65.30
CA ALA A 92 62.29 -39.68 -64.13
C ALA A 92 62.24 -41.03 -63.40
N GLY A 93 62.24 -42.14 -64.13
CA GLY A 93 62.33 -43.49 -63.55
C GLY A 93 63.62 -43.74 -62.78
N GLN A 94 64.77 -43.28 -63.30
CA GLN A 94 66.07 -43.38 -62.61
C GLN A 94 66.15 -42.53 -61.34
N ILE A 95 65.55 -41.33 -61.34
CA ILE A 95 65.51 -40.45 -60.17
C ILE A 95 64.55 -41.01 -59.11
N TYR A 96 63.39 -41.53 -59.52
CA TYR A 96 62.41 -42.14 -58.62
C TYR A 96 62.95 -43.38 -57.91
N ALA A 97 63.73 -44.21 -58.62
CA ALA A 97 64.40 -45.39 -58.07
C ALA A 97 65.64 -45.07 -57.21
N ASP A 98 66.14 -43.83 -57.21
CA ASP A 98 67.30 -43.41 -56.43
C ASP A 98 66.97 -43.38 -54.92
N ARG A 99 67.61 -44.28 -54.18
CA ARG A 99 67.37 -44.45 -52.75
C ARG A 99 67.80 -43.21 -51.93
N GLU A 100 68.90 -42.57 -52.29
CA GLU A 100 69.43 -41.44 -51.53
C GLU A 100 68.55 -40.20 -51.72
N LEU A 101 68.12 -39.92 -52.95
CA LEU A 101 67.17 -38.84 -53.24
C LEU A 101 65.80 -39.09 -52.59
N ARG A 102 65.33 -40.33 -52.59
CA ARG A 102 64.08 -40.72 -51.89
C ARG A 102 64.17 -40.53 -50.38
N GLU A 103 65.28 -40.88 -49.75
CA GLU A 103 65.50 -40.67 -48.31
C GLU A 103 65.56 -39.17 -47.95
N ILE A 104 66.20 -38.35 -48.80
CA ILE A 104 66.22 -36.89 -48.64
C ILE A 104 64.82 -36.29 -48.80
N TYR A 105 64.08 -36.70 -49.84
CA TYR A 105 62.69 -36.30 -50.07
C TYR A 105 61.80 -36.65 -48.88
N ASN A 106 61.79 -37.92 -48.45
CA ASN A 106 60.97 -38.37 -47.33
C ASN A 106 61.27 -37.59 -46.05
N ARG A 107 62.54 -37.32 -45.74
CA ARG A 107 62.94 -36.57 -44.54
C ARG A 107 62.47 -35.11 -44.59
N TYR A 108 62.68 -34.43 -45.71
CA TYR A 108 62.30 -33.01 -45.85
C TYR A 108 60.77 -32.86 -45.96
N SER A 109 60.08 -33.76 -46.66
CA SER A 109 58.62 -33.79 -46.68
C SER A 109 58.05 -34.06 -45.28
N ALA A 110 58.60 -35.02 -44.52
CA ALA A 110 58.19 -35.28 -43.14
C ALA A 110 58.46 -34.08 -42.22
N ASN A 111 59.60 -33.39 -42.39
CA ASN A 111 59.91 -32.19 -41.63
C ASN A 111 58.96 -31.03 -41.98
N ALA A 112 58.55 -30.86 -43.24
CA ALA A 112 57.58 -29.83 -43.63
C ALA A 112 56.24 -30.03 -42.92
N TRP A 113 55.74 -31.29 -42.87
CA TRP A 113 54.55 -31.64 -42.12
C TRP A 113 54.72 -31.38 -40.62
N ARG A 114 55.85 -31.79 -40.03
CA ARG A 114 56.16 -31.54 -38.60
C ARG A 114 56.21 -30.05 -38.28
N PHE A 115 56.88 -29.24 -39.10
CA PHE A 115 56.98 -27.80 -38.91
C PHE A 115 55.62 -27.14 -39.06
N MET A 116 54.80 -27.56 -40.01
CA MET A 116 53.41 -27.11 -40.11
C MET A 116 52.64 -27.37 -38.80
N TYR A 117 52.68 -28.59 -38.25
CA TYR A 117 52.01 -28.88 -36.98
C TYR A 117 52.57 -28.10 -35.79
N ILE A 118 53.89 -27.93 -35.71
CA ILE A 118 54.53 -27.12 -34.66
C ILE A 118 54.12 -25.65 -34.78
N SER A 119 54.07 -25.10 -36.00
CA SER A 119 53.66 -23.70 -36.26
C SER A 119 52.17 -23.45 -36.07
N LEU A 120 51.32 -24.48 -36.07
CA LEU A 120 49.90 -24.34 -35.70
C LEU A 120 49.71 -24.04 -34.21
N ILE A 121 50.60 -24.48 -33.33
CA ILE A 121 50.52 -24.23 -31.89
C ILE A 121 50.60 -22.73 -31.55
N PRO A 122 51.64 -21.96 -31.96
CA PRO A 122 51.69 -20.52 -31.71
C PRO A 122 50.61 -19.76 -32.49
N ALA A 123 50.18 -20.24 -33.66
CA ALA A 123 49.08 -19.65 -34.41
C ALA A 123 47.73 -19.76 -33.67
N ALA A 124 47.42 -20.94 -33.13
CA ALA A 124 46.23 -21.16 -32.32
C ALA A 124 46.28 -20.35 -31.02
N LEU A 125 47.45 -20.28 -30.36
CA LEU A 125 47.62 -19.45 -29.17
C LEU A 125 47.40 -17.96 -29.48
N ALA A 126 47.99 -17.45 -30.56
CA ALA A 126 47.81 -16.06 -30.99
C ALA A 126 46.34 -15.76 -31.30
N PHE A 127 45.63 -16.68 -31.97
CA PHE A 127 44.20 -16.55 -32.20
C PHE A 127 43.40 -16.45 -30.90
N VAL A 128 43.61 -17.39 -29.97
CA VAL A 128 42.89 -17.43 -28.68
C VAL A 128 43.18 -16.18 -27.84
N VAL A 129 44.43 -15.74 -27.78
CA VAL A 129 44.83 -14.54 -27.03
C VAL A 129 44.16 -13.29 -27.59
N VAL A 130 44.25 -13.07 -28.91
CA VAL A 130 43.61 -11.91 -29.56
C VAL A 130 42.11 -11.95 -29.37
N PHE A 131 41.48 -13.11 -29.57
CA PHE A 131 40.04 -13.29 -29.37
C PHE A 131 39.61 -13.04 -27.91
N ALA A 132 40.38 -13.53 -26.94
CA ALA A 132 40.13 -13.29 -25.52
C ALA A 132 40.29 -11.81 -25.14
N ILE A 133 41.30 -11.11 -25.68
CA ILE A 133 41.47 -9.67 -25.47
C ILE A 133 40.25 -8.91 -25.99
N PHE A 134 39.76 -9.21 -27.19
CA PHE A 134 38.53 -8.60 -27.71
C PHE A 134 37.31 -8.90 -26.84
N GLY A 135 37.19 -10.12 -26.30
CA GLY A 135 36.11 -10.47 -25.37
C GLY A 135 36.17 -9.71 -24.04
N MET A 136 37.36 -9.60 -23.43
CA MET A 136 37.55 -8.88 -22.16
C MET A 136 37.33 -7.37 -22.32
N VAL A 137 37.94 -6.77 -23.36
CA VAL A 137 37.77 -5.33 -23.64
C VAL A 137 36.31 -5.03 -23.99
N GLY A 138 35.66 -5.88 -24.80
CA GLY A 138 34.25 -5.73 -25.16
C GLY A 138 33.30 -5.79 -23.97
N ASN A 139 33.58 -6.61 -22.96
CA ASN A 139 32.77 -6.66 -21.74
C ASN A 139 32.99 -5.42 -20.85
N SER A 140 34.24 -4.97 -20.70
CA SER A 140 34.56 -3.79 -19.90
C SER A 140 33.96 -2.48 -20.43
N LEU A 141 33.68 -2.41 -21.74
CA LEU A 141 33.06 -1.25 -22.37
C LEU A 141 31.54 -1.17 -22.14
N LYS A 142 30.91 -2.26 -21.70
CA LYS A 142 29.46 -2.32 -21.42
C LYS A 142 29.11 -2.06 -19.96
N GLU A 143 30.08 -2.13 -19.05
CA GLU A 143 29.84 -1.95 -17.63
C GLU A 143 29.62 -0.46 -17.33
N GLU A 144 28.47 -0.14 -16.72
CA GLU A 144 28.18 1.19 -16.22
C GLU A 144 29.16 1.52 -15.08
N GLU A 145 29.80 2.69 -15.13
CA GLU A 145 30.73 3.10 -14.09
C GLU A 145 29.96 3.76 -12.93
N TYR A 146 29.90 3.09 -11.78
CA TYR A 146 29.32 3.67 -10.57
C TYR A 146 30.20 4.80 -10.03
N ILE A 147 29.60 5.97 -9.79
CA ILE A 147 30.29 7.11 -9.19
C ILE A 147 30.02 7.16 -7.68
N ARG A 148 28.75 7.29 -7.27
CA ARG A 148 28.33 7.52 -5.88
C ARG A 148 26.81 7.29 -5.70
N GLY A 149 26.35 7.30 -4.45
CA GLY A 149 24.93 7.17 -4.11
C GLY A 149 24.59 5.86 -3.41
N ALA A 150 23.32 5.46 -3.49
CA ALA A 150 22.87 4.15 -3.06
C ALA A 150 23.34 3.07 -4.06
N ARG A 151 23.37 1.81 -3.64
CA ARG A 151 23.66 0.67 -4.52
C ARG A 151 22.62 -0.41 -4.35
N LEU A 152 22.12 -0.94 -5.45
CA LEU A 152 21.33 -2.17 -5.47
C LEU A 152 22.26 -3.37 -5.65
N VAL A 153 22.22 -4.33 -4.73
CA VAL A 153 23.03 -5.55 -4.75
C VAL A 153 22.15 -6.78 -4.59
N THR A 154 22.69 -7.96 -4.82
CA THR A 154 22.01 -9.22 -4.54
C THR A 154 21.93 -9.50 -3.03
N ALA A 155 20.97 -10.32 -2.60
CA ALA A 155 20.84 -10.73 -1.20
C ALA A 155 22.12 -11.40 -0.66
N ASN A 156 22.80 -12.19 -1.49
CA ASN A 156 24.06 -12.85 -1.14
C ASN A 156 25.20 -11.85 -0.93
N GLU A 157 25.28 -10.81 -1.75
CA GLU A 157 26.27 -9.75 -1.60
C GLU A 157 26.02 -8.93 -0.34
N LEU A 158 24.76 -8.59 -0.03
CA LEU A 158 24.42 -7.91 1.23
C LEU A 158 24.76 -8.77 2.45
N LYS A 159 24.49 -10.09 2.39
CA LYS A 159 24.88 -11.05 3.43
C LYS A 159 26.39 -11.10 3.63
N ALA A 160 27.17 -11.18 2.54
CA ALA A 160 28.63 -11.15 2.60
C ALA A 160 29.18 -9.80 3.12
N TRP A 161 28.54 -8.70 2.73
CA TRP A 161 28.86 -7.35 3.18
C TRP A 161 28.65 -7.21 4.70
N SER A 162 27.50 -7.66 5.22
CA SER A 162 27.20 -7.61 6.65
C SER A 162 28.19 -8.44 7.47
N LYS A 163 28.48 -9.68 7.03
CA LYS A 163 29.50 -10.53 7.68
C LYS A 163 30.90 -9.91 7.66
N ARG A 164 31.25 -9.16 6.62
CA ARG A 164 32.52 -8.41 6.59
C ARG A 164 32.51 -7.26 7.60
N LYS A 165 31.41 -6.51 7.70
CA LYS A 165 31.26 -5.44 8.70
C LYS A 165 31.38 -5.94 10.13
N TRP A 166 30.81 -7.11 10.44
CA TRP A 166 31.01 -7.74 11.76
C TRP A 166 32.47 -8.05 12.04
N ARG A 167 33.20 -8.67 11.11
CA ARG A 167 34.64 -8.96 11.25
C ARG A 167 35.47 -7.68 11.44
N GLU A 168 35.19 -6.63 10.68
CA GLU A 168 35.85 -5.33 10.82
C GLU A 168 35.56 -4.68 12.17
N TYR A 169 34.31 -4.76 12.61
CA TYR A 169 33.85 -4.22 13.89
C TYR A 169 34.51 -4.95 15.07
N GLU A 170 34.49 -6.28 15.09
CA GLU A 170 35.16 -7.09 16.10
C GLU A 170 36.66 -6.83 16.14
N LYS A 171 37.31 -6.72 14.97
CA LYS A 171 38.74 -6.37 14.89
C LYS A 171 39.04 -4.99 15.45
N ARG A 172 38.15 -4.01 15.24
CA ARG A 172 38.33 -2.62 15.70
C ARG A 172 38.08 -2.47 17.20
N PHE A 173 37.06 -3.13 17.74
CA PHE A 173 36.61 -2.93 19.11
C PHE A 173 37.07 -4.02 20.09
N GLY A 174 37.52 -5.19 19.60
CA GLY A 174 38.07 -6.27 20.42
C GLY A 174 37.13 -6.65 21.57
N LYS A 175 37.60 -6.55 22.82
CA LYS A 175 36.81 -6.85 24.03
C LYS A 175 35.61 -5.92 24.25
N ASN A 176 35.59 -4.75 23.61
CA ASN A 176 34.50 -3.77 23.67
C ASN A 176 33.51 -3.93 22.50
N SER A 177 33.61 -5.01 21.71
CA SER A 177 32.62 -5.29 20.68
C SER A 177 31.25 -5.59 21.30
N LYS A 178 30.20 -5.29 20.54
CA LYS A 178 28.85 -5.78 20.80
C LYS A 178 28.89 -7.29 21.02
N LYS A 179 28.27 -7.73 22.11
CA LYS A 179 28.16 -9.15 22.48
C LYS A 179 26.75 -9.67 22.20
N GLY A 180 25.84 -8.78 21.79
CA GLY A 180 24.49 -9.11 21.45
C GLY A 180 24.39 -10.12 20.29
N PRO A 181 23.23 -10.78 20.17
CA PRO A 181 22.95 -11.75 19.13
C PRO A 181 23.03 -11.17 17.72
N ARG A 182 23.19 -12.05 16.74
CA ARG A 182 23.17 -11.72 15.31
C ARG A 182 21.74 -11.85 14.78
N TYR A 183 20.88 -10.88 15.07
CA TYR A 183 19.50 -10.84 14.56
C TYR A 183 19.48 -10.79 13.03
N THR A 184 18.46 -11.38 12.40
CA THR A 184 18.37 -11.47 10.95
C THR A 184 17.02 -10.97 10.39
N LEU A 185 17.07 -10.52 9.14
CA LEU A 185 15.91 -10.40 8.25
C LEU A 185 16.26 -10.99 6.89
N ALA A 186 15.37 -11.81 6.33
CA ALA A 186 15.61 -12.60 5.11
C ALA A 186 16.91 -13.42 5.17
N GLY A 187 17.27 -13.94 6.36
CA GLY A 187 18.51 -14.68 6.60
C GLY A 187 19.79 -13.85 6.48
N ILE A 188 19.68 -12.51 6.51
CA ILE A 188 20.78 -11.54 6.48
C ILE A 188 20.93 -10.96 7.88
N GLU A 189 22.11 -11.14 8.48
CA GLU A 189 22.46 -10.53 9.76
C GLU A 189 22.43 -9.01 9.66
N PHE A 190 21.82 -8.33 10.62
CA PHE A 190 21.94 -6.88 10.72
C PHE A 190 23.41 -6.48 10.92
N PRO A 191 23.92 -5.51 10.16
CA PRO A 191 25.22 -4.90 10.42
C PRO A 191 25.33 -4.34 11.86
N PRO A 192 26.52 -4.35 12.50
CA PRO A 192 26.67 -4.02 13.92
C PRO A 192 26.04 -2.70 14.37
N ASN A 193 26.12 -1.66 13.54
CA ASN A 193 25.63 -0.33 13.87
C ASN A 193 24.15 -0.14 13.55
N SER A 194 23.53 -1.08 12.82
CA SER A 194 22.13 -0.98 12.41
C SER A 194 21.19 -1.83 13.29
N VAL A 195 21.72 -2.74 14.11
CA VAL A 195 20.91 -3.67 14.92
C VAL A 195 19.90 -2.95 15.83
N GLU A 196 20.33 -1.84 16.42
CA GLU A 196 19.54 -1.01 17.34
C GLU A 196 18.78 0.13 16.63
N ALA A 197 18.94 0.26 15.31
CA ALA A 197 18.25 1.29 14.55
C ALA A 197 16.79 0.88 14.31
N GLN A 198 15.88 1.84 14.34
CA GLN A 198 14.45 1.59 14.17
C GLN A 198 14.15 1.00 12.78
N ILE A 199 13.22 0.05 12.72
CA ILE A 199 12.84 -0.69 11.51
C ILE A 199 11.48 -0.23 11.03
N GLY A 200 11.40 0.21 9.77
CA GLY A 200 10.14 0.46 9.06
C GLY A 200 9.84 -0.65 8.07
N ILE A 201 8.65 -1.25 8.19
CA ILE A 201 8.13 -2.27 7.28
C ILE A 201 6.91 -1.68 6.56
N THR A 202 7.03 -1.42 5.27
CA THR A 202 5.93 -0.88 4.46
C THR A 202 5.47 -1.83 3.37
N GLY A 203 4.17 -1.82 3.10
CA GLY A 203 3.55 -2.62 2.03
C GLY A 203 2.09 -2.94 2.31
N THR A 204 1.35 -3.35 1.28
CA THR A 204 -0.08 -3.67 1.39
C THR A 204 -0.35 -4.95 2.19
N VAL A 205 -1.62 -5.34 2.36
CA VAL A 205 -2.01 -6.56 3.07
C VAL A 205 -1.54 -7.80 2.30
N GLY A 206 -1.11 -8.84 3.01
CA GLY A 206 -0.76 -10.15 2.42
C GLY A 206 0.58 -10.23 1.68
N VAL A 207 1.39 -9.17 1.68
CA VAL A 207 2.68 -9.13 0.95
C VAL A 207 3.85 -9.81 1.66
N GLY A 208 3.69 -10.19 2.94
CA GLY A 208 4.75 -10.83 3.73
C GLY A 208 5.32 -10.02 4.89
N LYS A 209 4.70 -8.88 5.28
CA LYS A 209 5.12 -8.09 6.46
C LYS A 209 5.24 -8.96 7.73
N THR A 210 4.22 -9.77 8.00
CA THR A 210 4.18 -10.66 9.16
C THR A 210 5.27 -11.74 9.09
N ASN A 211 5.67 -12.24 7.91
CA ASN A 211 6.78 -13.19 7.79
C ASN A 211 8.11 -12.57 8.25
N ALA A 212 8.36 -11.31 7.90
CA ALA A 212 9.53 -10.57 8.37
C ALA A 212 9.53 -10.45 9.91
N MET A 213 8.36 -10.21 10.52
CA MET A 213 8.22 -10.19 11.97
C MET A 213 8.42 -11.57 12.61
N HIS A 214 7.90 -12.65 12.01
CA HIS A 214 8.11 -14.02 12.49
C HIS A 214 9.60 -14.39 12.53
N GLU A 215 10.34 -14.10 11.45
CA GLU A 215 11.79 -14.37 11.41
C GLU A 215 12.51 -13.62 12.54
N LEU A 216 12.23 -12.32 12.68
CA LEU A 216 12.88 -11.50 13.70
C LEU A 216 12.53 -11.99 15.11
N LEU A 217 11.25 -12.27 15.40
CA LEU A 217 10.82 -12.81 16.69
C LEU A 217 11.47 -14.16 17.02
N ASN A 218 11.64 -15.05 16.04
CA ASN A 218 12.38 -16.30 16.24
C ASN A 218 13.82 -16.03 16.68
N THR A 219 14.54 -15.15 15.97
CA THR A 219 15.92 -14.82 16.35
C THR A 219 16.02 -14.13 17.72
N ILE A 220 15.01 -13.34 18.09
CA ILE A 220 14.92 -12.73 19.42
C ILE A 220 14.71 -13.81 20.49
N ARG A 221 13.80 -14.76 20.25
CA ARG A 221 13.52 -15.86 21.19
C ARG A 221 14.73 -16.76 21.38
N GLU A 222 15.37 -17.19 20.30
CA GLU A 222 16.58 -18.04 20.32
C GLU A 222 17.73 -17.38 21.09
N ALA A 223 17.79 -16.05 21.03
CA ALA A 223 18.75 -15.24 21.78
C ALA A 223 18.40 -15.03 23.26
N GLY A 224 17.22 -15.46 23.73
CA GLY A 224 16.71 -15.12 25.06
C GLY A 224 16.36 -13.63 25.21
N GLY A 225 16.10 -12.94 24.11
CA GLY A 225 15.70 -11.53 24.09
C GLY A 225 14.26 -11.30 24.54
N ARG A 226 13.91 -10.03 24.66
CA ARG A 226 12.60 -9.55 25.13
C ARG A 226 11.89 -8.74 24.06
N ALA A 227 10.58 -8.88 23.99
CA ALA A 227 9.76 -8.13 23.04
C ALA A 227 8.40 -7.73 23.64
N ILE A 228 7.93 -6.54 23.28
CA ILE A 228 6.56 -6.07 23.51
C ILE A 228 5.89 -6.00 22.15
N ILE A 229 4.81 -6.75 21.97
CA ILE A 229 4.26 -7.07 20.65
C ILE A 229 2.81 -6.64 20.62
N TYR A 230 2.52 -5.63 19.81
CA TYR A 230 1.16 -5.34 19.42
C TYR A 230 0.74 -6.22 18.25
N ASP A 231 -0.18 -7.13 18.53
CA ASP A 231 -0.71 -8.10 17.57
C ASP A 231 -2.24 -7.96 17.52
N ARG A 232 -2.70 -7.17 16.55
CA ARG A 232 -4.12 -6.86 16.38
C ARG A 232 -4.97 -8.11 16.08
N MET A 233 -4.40 -9.17 15.51
CA MET A 233 -5.17 -10.34 15.02
C MET A 233 -4.81 -11.64 15.74
N GLY A 234 -3.97 -11.58 16.78
CA GLY A 234 -3.49 -12.73 17.55
C GLY A 234 -2.63 -13.71 16.74
N GLY A 235 -2.17 -13.33 15.54
CA GLY A 235 -1.41 -14.22 14.65
C GLY A 235 -0.01 -14.53 15.17
N LEU A 236 0.68 -13.51 15.69
CA LEU A 236 1.99 -13.66 16.33
C LEU A 236 1.85 -14.36 17.68
N LEU A 237 0.80 -14.05 18.46
CA LEU A 237 0.50 -14.74 19.72
C LEU A 237 0.33 -16.24 19.49
N ARG A 238 -0.53 -16.64 18.55
CA ARG A 238 -0.79 -18.05 18.21
C ARG A 238 0.49 -18.86 17.98
N ASP A 239 1.48 -18.22 17.36
CA ASP A 239 2.68 -18.88 16.85
C ASP A 239 3.89 -18.79 17.79
N HIS A 240 3.96 -17.77 18.65
CA HIS A 240 5.14 -17.47 19.48
C HIS A 240 4.90 -17.50 20.98
N TYR A 241 3.65 -17.60 21.44
CA TYR A 241 3.31 -17.56 22.86
C TYR A 241 3.82 -18.81 23.60
N ASP A 242 4.56 -18.56 24.68
CA ASP A 242 5.03 -19.53 25.67
C ASP A 242 4.38 -19.22 27.03
N PRO A 243 3.41 -20.02 27.50
CA PRO A 243 2.66 -19.74 28.73
C PRO A 243 3.51 -19.74 30.01
N GLU A 244 4.73 -20.28 29.99
CA GLU A 244 5.61 -20.28 31.16
C GLU A 244 6.40 -18.96 31.33
N LYS A 245 6.52 -18.16 30.26
CA LYS A 245 7.41 -16.99 30.22
C LYS A 245 6.73 -15.71 29.77
N ASP A 246 5.71 -15.83 28.94
CA ASP A 246 5.12 -14.70 28.25
C ASP A 246 3.85 -14.19 28.94
N ILE A 247 3.60 -12.90 28.76
CA ILE A 247 2.46 -12.20 29.34
C ILE A 247 1.48 -11.84 28.23
N ILE A 248 0.19 -12.00 28.49
CA ILE A 248 -0.89 -11.51 27.63
C ILE A 248 -1.56 -10.34 28.35
N LEU A 249 -1.73 -9.23 27.64
CA LEU A 249 -2.53 -8.10 28.09
C LEU A 249 -3.68 -7.90 27.09
N ASN A 250 -4.84 -8.41 27.46
CA ASN A 250 -6.10 -8.23 26.79
C ASN A 250 -7.22 -8.52 27.80
N PRO A 251 -7.97 -7.51 28.28
CA PRO A 251 -8.98 -7.74 29.32
C PRO A 251 -10.03 -8.79 28.93
N PHE A 252 -10.26 -8.99 27.63
CA PHE A 252 -11.21 -9.96 27.11
C PHE A 252 -10.66 -11.38 26.96
N ASP A 253 -9.36 -11.58 27.18
CA ASP A 253 -8.74 -12.90 27.13
C ASP A 253 -8.64 -13.50 28.55
N GLU A 254 -9.10 -14.74 28.71
CA GLU A 254 -9.08 -15.47 29.98
C GLU A 254 -7.65 -15.61 30.55
N ARG A 255 -6.63 -15.71 29.67
CA ARG A 255 -5.22 -15.86 30.04
C ARG A 255 -4.55 -14.55 30.45
N SER A 256 -5.23 -13.42 30.27
CA SER A 256 -4.64 -12.11 30.51
C SER A 256 -4.34 -11.90 31.98
N VAL A 257 -3.21 -11.26 32.25
CA VAL A 257 -2.95 -10.67 33.57
C VAL A 257 -3.84 -9.46 33.81
N GLY A 258 -4.03 -9.10 35.09
CA GLY A 258 -4.75 -7.90 35.50
C GLY A 258 -3.88 -6.66 35.30
N TRP A 259 -4.44 -5.63 34.66
CA TRP A 259 -3.74 -4.37 34.43
C TRP A 259 -4.52 -3.22 35.05
N SER A 260 -3.80 -2.30 35.68
CA SER A 260 -4.35 -1.11 36.32
C SER A 260 -3.40 0.07 36.10
N PRO A 261 -3.92 1.29 35.84
CA PRO A 261 -3.09 2.49 35.79
C PRO A 261 -2.29 2.70 37.08
N PHE A 262 -2.80 2.26 38.23
CA PHE A 262 -2.11 2.36 39.52
C PHE A 262 -0.83 1.53 39.58
N ASN A 263 -0.78 0.40 38.86
CA ASN A 263 0.39 -0.49 38.86
C ASN A 263 1.61 0.15 38.18
N GLU A 264 1.40 1.14 37.31
CA GLU A 264 2.47 1.71 36.47
C GLU A 264 3.14 2.95 37.07
N VAL A 265 2.55 3.50 38.14
CA VAL A 265 2.88 4.83 38.65
C VAL A 265 3.64 4.72 39.97
N ILE A 266 4.87 5.26 40.01
CA ILE A 266 5.69 5.33 41.24
C ILE A 266 5.40 6.61 42.03
N SER A 267 5.16 7.72 41.33
CA SER A 267 4.92 9.04 41.93
C SER A 267 3.69 9.69 41.31
N ALA A 268 3.06 10.62 42.03
CA ALA A 268 1.82 11.28 41.61
C ALA A 268 1.89 11.91 40.20
N GLU A 269 3.08 12.30 39.75
CA GLU A 269 3.33 12.89 38.44
C GLU A 269 3.14 11.89 37.29
N GLY A 270 3.32 10.58 37.53
CA GLY A 270 3.16 9.56 36.49
C GLY A 270 1.72 9.45 35.95
N PHE A 271 0.72 9.87 36.73
CA PHE A 271 -0.66 9.96 36.25
C PHE A 271 -0.84 11.02 35.14
N ALA A 272 -0.01 12.06 35.08
CA ALA A 272 -0.08 13.05 34.00
C ALA A 272 0.28 12.43 32.65
N GLN A 273 1.37 11.64 32.62
CA GLN A 273 1.82 10.92 31.43
C GLN A 273 0.76 9.93 30.96
N ILE A 274 0.18 9.17 31.87
CA ILE A 274 -0.88 8.21 31.55
C ILE A 274 -2.13 8.93 31.01
N ALA A 275 -2.51 10.07 31.61
CA ALA A 275 -3.68 10.86 31.20
C ALA A 275 -3.54 11.40 29.76
N GLU A 276 -2.35 11.83 29.35
CA GLU A 276 -2.08 12.36 28.01
C GLU A 276 -2.35 11.32 26.91
N VAL A 277 -2.10 10.04 27.20
CA VAL A 277 -2.34 8.93 26.28
C VAL A 277 -3.78 8.40 26.34
N MET A 278 -4.35 8.29 27.55
CA MET A 278 -5.71 7.77 27.75
C MET A 278 -6.80 8.72 27.25
N ILE A 279 -6.53 10.03 27.27
CA ILE A 279 -7.46 11.08 26.84
C ILE A 279 -6.78 11.84 25.69
N PRO A 280 -6.78 11.31 24.45
CA PRO A 280 -6.04 11.88 23.33
C PRO A 280 -6.63 13.22 22.85
N ASP A 281 -5.83 14.01 22.14
CA ASP A 281 -6.32 15.19 21.42
C ASP A 281 -6.96 14.75 20.09
N HIS A 282 -8.13 15.31 19.77
CA HIS A 282 -8.82 15.02 18.51
C HIS A 282 -8.30 15.90 17.37
N PRO A 283 -7.91 15.33 16.22
CA PRO A 283 -7.47 16.10 15.05
C PRO A 283 -8.52 17.13 14.63
N GLY A 284 -8.11 18.40 14.46
CA GLY A 284 -9.01 19.49 14.04
C GLY A 284 -9.81 20.14 15.17
N SER A 285 -9.71 19.68 16.43
CA SER A 285 -10.32 20.37 17.57
C SER A 285 -9.58 21.67 17.87
N LEU A 286 -10.27 22.81 17.73
CA LEU A 286 -9.77 24.14 18.13
C LEU A 286 -9.81 24.32 19.67
N ASP A 287 -10.58 23.51 20.40
CA ASP A 287 -10.80 23.65 21.83
C ASP A 287 -10.06 22.58 22.64
N SER A 288 -8.75 22.80 22.86
CA SER A 288 -7.92 21.95 23.74
C SER A 288 -8.39 21.97 25.21
N PHE A 289 -9.17 22.98 25.63
CA PHE A 289 -9.57 23.18 27.03
C PHE A 289 -10.26 21.95 27.64
N TRP A 290 -11.25 21.37 26.95
CA TRP A 290 -12.04 20.25 27.51
C TRP A 290 -11.20 19.00 27.72
N THR A 291 -10.29 18.71 26.79
CA THR A 291 -9.36 17.57 26.88
C THR A 291 -8.35 17.80 28.00
N GLN A 292 -7.75 18.99 28.09
CA GLN A 292 -6.80 19.32 29.16
C GLN A 292 -7.46 19.30 30.55
N ALA A 293 -8.67 19.85 30.67
CA ALA A 293 -9.42 19.83 31.91
C ALA A 293 -9.79 18.40 32.33
N ALA A 294 -10.23 17.55 31.40
CA ALA A 294 -10.50 16.14 31.67
C ALA A 294 -9.25 15.39 32.12
N ARG A 295 -8.09 15.61 31.48
CA ARG A 295 -6.78 15.07 31.90
C ARG A 295 -6.44 15.46 33.33
N LEU A 296 -6.59 16.74 33.68
CA LEU A 296 -6.30 17.24 35.03
C LEU A 296 -7.23 16.63 36.07
N VAL A 297 -8.54 16.57 35.80
CA VAL A 297 -9.52 15.99 36.72
C VAL A 297 -9.23 14.50 36.93
N PHE A 298 -8.98 13.74 35.86
CA PHE A 298 -8.58 12.33 35.96
C PHE A 298 -7.30 12.17 36.78
N GLN A 299 -6.26 12.95 36.49
CA GLN A 299 -4.98 12.91 37.20
C GLN A 299 -5.16 13.15 38.70
N TYR A 300 -5.89 14.19 39.08
CA TYR A 300 -6.11 14.51 40.50
C TYR A 300 -6.97 13.44 41.17
N THR A 301 -8.00 12.94 40.50
CA THR A 301 -8.86 11.88 41.02
C THR A 301 -8.04 10.62 41.30
N ALA A 302 -7.28 10.13 40.31
CA ALA A 302 -6.42 8.96 40.47
C ALA A 302 -5.38 9.16 41.58
N ARG A 303 -4.78 10.36 41.68
CA ARG A 303 -3.81 10.68 42.74
C ARG A 303 -4.42 10.62 44.14
N GLU A 304 -5.58 11.21 44.36
CA GLU A 304 -6.22 11.23 45.69
C GLU A 304 -6.78 9.84 46.07
N LEU A 305 -7.26 9.07 45.09
CA LEU A 305 -7.59 7.66 45.27
C LEU A 305 -6.36 6.84 45.73
N ALA A 306 -5.23 6.99 45.04
CA ALA A 306 -3.99 6.31 45.42
C ALA A 306 -3.52 6.68 46.84
N LYS A 307 -3.58 7.97 47.22
CA LYS A 307 -3.24 8.43 48.57
C LYS A 307 -4.15 7.84 49.65
N SER A 308 -5.43 7.61 49.33
CA SER A 308 -6.40 7.02 50.24
C SER A 308 -6.37 5.49 50.28
N GLY A 309 -5.44 4.86 49.55
CA GLY A 309 -5.31 3.40 49.46
C GLY A 309 -6.31 2.73 48.52
N LYS A 310 -7.14 3.52 47.83
CA LYS A 310 -8.16 3.05 46.89
C LYS A 310 -7.56 2.90 45.49
N THR A 311 -6.94 1.76 45.21
CA THR A 311 -6.09 1.54 44.02
C THR A 311 -6.60 0.43 43.09
N THR A 312 -7.84 -0.01 43.26
CA THR A 312 -8.47 -1.01 42.36
C THR A 312 -9.04 -0.35 41.10
N ASN A 313 -9.20 -1.13 40.02
CA ASN A 313 -9.85 -0.63 38.81
C ASN A 313 -11.32 -0.27 39.07
N ASP A 314 -12.01 -1.06 39.91
CA ASP A 314 -13.38 -0.77 40.33
C ASP A 314 -13.52 0.59 41.05
N GLU A 315 -12.60 0.93 41.94
CA GLU A 315 -12.60 2.23 42.63
C GLU A 315 -12.36 3.40 41.67
N LEU A 316 -11.41 3.25 40.73
CA LEU A 316 -11.16 4.27 39.71
C LEU A 316 -12.36 4.44 38.79
N ARG A 317 -12.92 3.33 38.30
CA ARG A 317 -14.12 3.33 37.46
C ARG A 317 -15.28 4.01 38.17
N LYS A 318 -15.56 3.67 39.42
CA LYS A 318 -16.62 4.28 40.22
C LYS A 318 -16.42 5.78 40.37
N ALA A 319 -15.21 6.22 40.69
CA ALA A 319 -14.91 7.64 40.87
C ALA A 319 -15.05 8.46 39.58
N ILE A 320 -14.71 7.88 38.43
CA ILE A 320 -14.73 8.58 37.14
C ILE A 320 -16.12 8.54 36.50
N MET A 321 -16.80 7.39 36.54
CA MET A 321 -18.02 7.14 35.78
C MET A 321 -19.28 7.25 36.62
N ASN A 322 -19.28 6.73 37.85
CA ASN A 322 -20.52 6.42 38.56
C ASN A 322 -20.90 7.46 39.62
N ILE A 323 -19.95 7.97 40.41
CA ILE A 323 -20.27 8.86 41.54
C ILE A 323 -20.85 10.21 41.08
N PRO A 324 -21.74 10.85 41.86
CA PRO A 324 -22.22 12.20 41.59
C PRO A 324 -21.10 13.24 41.47
N SER A 325 -21.39 14.36 40.80
CA SER A 325 -20.40 15.42 40.58
C SER A 325 -19.94 16.07 41.88
N GLU A 326 -20.82 16.10 42.89
CA GLU A 326 -20.55 16.58 44.23
C GLU A 326 -19.51 15.70 44.94
N GLU A 327 -19.66 14.38 44.86
CA GLU A 327 -18.71 13.43 45.45
C GLU A 327 -17.35 13.47 44.73
N LEU A 328 -17.35 13.61 43.40
CA LEU A 328 -16.11 13.79 42.64
C LEU A 328 -15.41 15.10 43.03
N ALA A 329 -16.18 16.17 43.26
CA ALA A 329 -15.66 17.45 43.74
C ALA A 329 -15.02 17.32 45.13
N GLU A 330 -15.59 16.51 46.03
CA GLU A 330 -14.99 16.21 47.34
C GLU A 330 -13.65 15.49 47.21
N ILE A 331 -13.53 14.52 46.30
CA ILE A 331 -12.27 13.80 46.05
C ILE A 331 -11.18 14.76 45.59
N VAL A 332 -11.49 15.67 44.65
CA VAL A 332 -10.49 16.59 44.08
C VAL A 332 -10.37 17.91 44.85
N ALA A 333 -11.16 18.14 45.90
CA ALA A 333 -11.16 19.35 46.72
C ALA A 333 -9.76 19.75 47.26
N PRO A 334 -8.88 18.81 47.66
CA PRO A 334 -7.51 19.14 48.10
C PRO A 334 -6.56 19.54 46.97
N THR A 335 -7.04 19.65 45.73
CA THR A 335 -6.22 19.79 44.52
C THR A 335 -6.65 21.00 43.69
N PRO A 336 -5.81 21.49 42.76
CA PRO A 336 -6.23 22.53 41.80
C PRO A 336 -7.45 22.13 40.97
N GLY A 337 -7.76 20.83 40.87
CA GLY A 337 -8.97 20.32 40.22
C GLY A 337 -10.28 20.85 40.81
N ALA A 338 -10.27 21.32 42.06
CA ALA A 338 -11.44 21.94 42.71
C ALA A 338 -12.01 23.13 41.91
N HIS A 339 -11.20 23.86 41.15
CA HIS A 339 -11.67 25.00 40.34
C HIS A 339 -12.63 24.59 39.20
N PHE A 340 -12.62 23.31 38.82
CA PHE A 340 -13.51 22.80 37.78
C PHE A 340 -14.89 22.39 38.33
N PHE A 341 -15.10 22.48 39.65
CA PHE A 341 -16.32 22.05 40.32
C PHE A 341 -16.87 23.15 41.24
N GLY A 342 -18.20 23.33 41.21
CA GLY A 342 -18.89 24.34 42.01
C GLY A 342 -20.20 24.78 41.35
N GLU A 343 -21.10 25.37 42.16
CA GLU A 343 -22.46 25.72 41.73
C GLU A 343 -22.45 26.69 40.52
N HIS A 344 -21.52 27.64 40.49
CA HIS A 344 -21.38 28.61 39.40
C HIS A 344 -20.74 28.05 38.12
N VAL A 345 -20.17 26.83 38.16
CA VAL A 345 -19.48 26.19 37.03
C VAL A 345 -20.08 24.84 36.65
N ALA A 346 -21.26 24.49 37.18
CA ALA A 346 -21.91 23.18 37.01
C ALA A 346 -22.01 22.71 35.54
N LYS A 347 -22.33 23.63 34.60
CA LYS A 347 -22.38 23.32 33.16
C LYS A 347 -21.00 22.91 32.62
N THR A 348 -19.95 23.61 33.02
CA THR A 348 -18.56 23.32 32.65
C THR A 348 -18.09 22.00 33.26
N SER A 349 -18.40 21.76 34.55
CA SER A 349 -18.13 20.49 35.23
C SER A 349 -18.78 19.30 34.51
N GLY A 350 -20.05 19.47 34.11
CA GLY A 350 -20.79 18.49 33.33
C GLY A 350 -20.11 18.17 31.98
N SER A 351 -19.66 19.18 31.24
CA SER A 351 -18.93 18.99 29.98
C SER A 351 -17.59 18.29 30.17
N ILE A 352 -16.81 18.67 31.19
CA ILE A 352 -15.52 18.03 31.50
C ILE A 352 -15.74 16.54 31.83
N ARG A 353 -16.76 16.25 32.64
CA ARG A 353 -17.12 14.88 33.02
C ARG A 353 -17.60 14.06 31.82
N ALA A 354 -18.45 14.63 30.96
CA ALA A 354 -18.90 13.97 29.74
C ALA A 354 -17.72 13.60 28.82
N ASN A 355 -16.76 14.52 28.65
CA ASN A 355 -15.54 14.25 27.88
C ASN A 355 -14.70 13.14 28.53
N MET A 356 -14.49 13.22 29.84
CA MET A 356 -13.74 12.22 30.62
C MET A 356 -14.38 10.82 30.53
N ILE A 357 -15.70 10.70 30.68
CA ILE A 357 -16.43 9.43 30.57
C ILE A 357 -16.30 8.86 29.14
N THR A 358 -16.41 9.71 28.12
CA THR A 358 -16.33 9.30 26.72
C THR A 358 -14.98 8.67 26.41
N GLU A 359 -13.88 9.32 26.81
CA GLU A 359 -12.52 8.85 26.52
C GLU A 359 -12.09 7.69 27.43
N LEU A 360 -12.53 7.68 28.69
CA LEU A 360 -12.13 6.67 29.67
C LEU A 360 -13.06 5.46 29.74
N ARG A 361 -14.05 5.33 28.85
CA ARG A 361 -15.02 4.23 28.85
C ARG A 361 -14.39 2.84 28.89
N PHE A 362 -13.16 2.69 28.38
CA PHE A 362 -12.44 1.42 28.44
C PHE A 362 -12.17 0.90 29.87
N LEU A 363 -12.25 1.75 30.90
CA LEU A 363 -12.14 1.33 32.31
C LEU A 363 -13.25 0.33 32.72
N GLU A 364 -14.39 0.29 32.00
CA GLU A 364 -15.45 -0.72 32.16
C GLU A 364 -14.94 -2.15 32.00
N TYR A 365 -13.87 -2.33 31.20
CA TYR A 365 -13.32 -3.63 30.86
C TYR A 365 -12.06 -3.99 31.66
N LEU A 366 -11.55 -3.09 32.50
CA LEU A 366 -10.40 -3.42 33.34
C LEU A 366 -10.83 -4.39 34.44
N ARG A 367 -10.02 -5.45 34.59
CA ARG A 367 -10.27 -6.59 35.48
C ARG A 367 -9.46 -6.44 36.76
N ASP A 368 -10.10 -6.71 37.90
CA ASP A 368 -9.46 -6.85 39.22
C ASP A 368 -9.35 -8.32 39.66
N ASP A 369 -9.89 -9.26 38.87
CA ASP A 369 -9.95 -10.70 39.16
C ASP A 369 -8.79 -11.51 38.56
N ALA A 370 -7.71 -10.84 38.16
CA ALA A 370 -6.51 -11.44 37.59
C ALA A 370 -5.26 -10.93 38.30
N ASP A 371 -4.15 -11.68 38.22
CA ASP A 371 -2.91 -11.31 38.89
C ASP A 371 -2.41 -9.93 38.42
N PRO A 372 -2.11 -8.99 39.33
CA PRO A 372 -1.72 -7.64 38.95
C PRO A 372 -0.37 -7.63 38.23
N PHE A 373 -0.31 -6.91 37.11
CA PHE A 373 0.88 -6.74 36.30
C PHE A 373 1.22 -5.26 36.10
N SER A 374 2.52 -4.99 36.06
CA SER A 374 3.10 -3.71 35.65
C SER A 374 4.11 -3.94 34.54
N ILE A 375 3.91 -3.26 33.40
CA ILE A 375 4.89 -3.30 32.32
C ILE A 375 6.18 -2.58 32.73
N ARG A 376 6.08 -1.51 33.54
CA ARG A 376 7.24 -0.81 34.06
C ARG A 376 8.14 -1.75 34.87
N ASP A 377 7.58 -2.49 35.81
CA ASP A 377 8.34 -3.43 36.63
C ASP A 377 8.93 -4.56 35.79
N TRP A 378 8.19 -5.05 34.78
CA TRP A 378 8.71 -6.04 33.83
C TRP A 378 9.92 -5.49 33.04
N VAL A 379 9.88 -4.21 32.63
CA VAL A 379 10.97 -3.54 31.93
C VAL A 379 12.19 -3.34 32.83
N VAL A 380 12.01 -2.72 34.00
CA VAL A 380 13.10 -2.29 34.90
C VAL A 380 13.80 -3.48 35.55
N ASN A 381 13.07 -4.56 35.85
CA ASN A 381 13.64 -5.76 36.47
C ASN A 381 14.15 -6.80 35.45
N ASP A 382 14.29 -6.41 34.17
CA ASP A 382 14.79 -7.27 33.09
C ASP A 382 14.11 -8.66 33.02
N ARG A 383 12.80 -8.72 33.27
CA ARG A 383 12.06 -9.99 33.25
C ARG A 383 12.09 -10.60 31.83
N PRO A 384 12.36 -11.91 31.69
CA PRO A 384 12.44 -12.56 30.38
C PRO A 384 11.05 -12.76 29.76
N GLY A 385 11.03 -13.12 28.48
CA GLY A 385 9.80 -13.45 27.75
C GLY A 385 9.30 -12.31 26.86
N PHE A 386 8.13 -12.51 26.28
CA PHE A 386 7.42 -11.55 25.44
C PHE A 386 6.14 -11.07 26.14
N VAL A 387 5.76 -9.82 25.86
CA VAL A 387 4.46 -9.26 26.27
C VAL A 387 3.61 -9.08 25.03
N PHE A 388 2.52 -9.84 24.94
CA PHE A 388 1.57 -9.77 23.84
C PHE A 388 0.42 -8.83 24.20
N LEU A 389 0.34 -7.74 23.46
CA LEU A 389 -0.74 -6.76 23.50
C LEU A 389 -1.69 -7.11 22.35
N THR A 390 -2.76 -7.83 22.67
CA THR A 390 -3.70 -8.32 21.66
C THR A 390 -5.04 -7.61 21.77
N GLY A 391 -5.74 -7.51 20.64
CA GLY A 391 -7.11 -7.05 20.60
C GLY A 391 -7.91 -7.87 19.60
N ASN A 392 -9.23 -7.80 19.68
CA ASN A 392 -10.12 -8.20 18.60
C ASN A 392 -10.57 -6.94 17.84
N ALA A 393 -10.87 -7.06 16.55
CA ALA A 393 -11.42 -5.96 15.74
C ALA A 393 -12.70 -5.38 16.35
N GLU A 394 -13.54 -6.21 16.98
CA GLU A 394 -14.79 -5.80 17.63
C GLU A 394 -14.57 -5.03 18.95
N GLN A 395 -13.42 -5.25 19.60
CA GLN A 395 -13.08 -4.72 20.92
C GLN A 395 -11.95 -3.68 20.86
N SER A 396 -11.56 -3.26 19.65
CA SER A 396 -10.38 -2.45 19.42
C SER A 396 -10.45 -1.10 20.14
N ALA A 397 -11.64 -0.51 20.26
CA ALA A 397 -11.83 0.76 20.96
C ALA A 397 -11.44 0.67 22.45
N ALA A 398 -11.80 -0.42 23.13
CA ALA A 398 -11.48 -0.64 24.54
C ALA A 398 -9.99 -0.97 24.75
N VAL A 399 -9.42 -1.80 23.88
CA VAL A 399 -8.03 -2.27 24.01
C VAL A 399 -7.02 -1.18 23.63
N ARG A 400 -7.36 -0.30 22.69
CA ARG A 400 -6.47 0.74 22.14
C ARG A 400 -5.83 1.64 23.21
N ASN A 401 -6.61 2.07 24.22
CA ASN A 401 -6.08 2.90 25.30
C ASN A 401 -5.07 2.12 26.16
N ILE A 402 -5.40 0.88 26.52
CA ILE A 402 -4.51 0.00 27.31
C ILE A 402 -3.19 -0.21 26.57
N VAL A 403 -3.25 -0.61 25.30
CA VAL A 403 -2.06 -0.86 24.47
C VAL A 403 -1.20 0.39 24.36
N SER A 404 -1.82 1.53 24.06
CA SER A 404 -1.13 2.80 23.90
C SER A 404 -0.41 3.22 25.20
N THR A 405 -1.09 3.11 26.34
CA THR A 405 -0.49 3.41 27.65
C THR A 405 0.63 2.44 28.00
N VAL A 406 0.48 1.14 27.72
CA VAL A 406 1.50 0.13 28.02
C VAL A 406 2.78 0.38 27.21
N PHE A 407 2.67 0.73 25.91
CA PHE A 407 3.85 1.13 25.13
C PHE A 407 4.54 2.36 25.70
N GLU A 408 3.75 3.38 26.07
CA GLU A 408 4.27 4.62 26.62
C GLU A 408 5.05 4.39 27.92
N VAL A 409 4.43 3.65 28.85
CA VAL A 409 5.05 3.31 30.12
C VAL A 409 6.31 2.46 29.90
N ALA A 410 6.26 1.48 29.01
CA ALA A 410 7.40 0.62 28.71
C ALA A 410 8.59 1.39 28.09
N ALA A 411 8.32 2.27 27.12
CA ALA A 411 9.34 3.07 26.46
C ALA A 411 10.02 4.02 27.47
N ASN A 412 9.24 4.75 28.27
CA ASN A 412 9.79 5.64 29.30
C ASN A 412 10.50 4.88 30.41
N ALA A 413 9.99 3.71 30.83
CA ALA A 413 10.68 2.85 31.80
C ALA A 413 12.06 2.41 31.28
N LEU A 414 12.16 2.02 30.02
CA LEU A 414 13.44 1.61 29.43
C LEU A 414 14.46 2.77 29.43
N MET A 415 14.01 3.99 29.15
CA MET A 415 14.86 5.20 29.18
C MET A 415 15.35 5.58 30.59
N THR A 416 14.83 4.95 31.64
CA THR A 416 15.36 5.10 33.02
C THR A 416 16.42 4.06 33.40
N THR A 417 16.70 3.10 32.53
CA THR A 417 17.70 2.04 32.76
C THR A 417 19.09 2.45 32.28
N GLU A 418 20.11 1.62 32.57
CA GLU A 418 21.47 1.86 32.03
C GLU A 418 21.52 1.76 30.50
N GLU A 419 22.31 2.65 29.89
CA GLU A 419 22.56 2.66 28.45
C GLU A 419 23.03 1.30 27.93
N SER A 420 22.58 0.96 26.72
CA SER A 420 22.93 -0.31 26.08
C SER A 420 23.24 -0.11 24.61
N ARG A 421 24.32 -0.76 24.16
CA ARG A 421 24.72 -0.78 22.75
C ARG A 421 24.05 -1.89 21.96
N ASP A 422 23.46 -2.85 22.66
CA ASP A 422 22.73 -3.97 22.08
C ASP A 422 21.24 -3.84 22.44
N PRO A 423 20.30 -4.25 21.57
CA PRO A 423 18.87 -4.22 21.89
C PRO A 423 18.56 -5.04 23.14
N LYS A 424 17.96 -4.38 24.14
CA LYS A 424 17.40 -4.99 25.35
C LYS A 424 15.95 -5.38 25.16
N ILE A 425 15.17 -4.53 24.48
CA ILE A 425 13.74 -4.73 24.24
C ILE A 425 13.39 -4.34 22.81
N TRP A 426 12.65 -5.23 22.14
CA TRP A 426 12.05 -4.97 20.84
C TRP A 426 10.59 -4.55 20.99
N PHE A 427 10.19 -3.49 20.30
CA PHE A 427 8.82 -2.97 20.31
C PHE A 427 8.20 -3.22 18.93
N PHE A 428 7.29 -4.19 18.83
CA PHE A 428 6.62 -4.52 17.57
C PHE A 428 5.26 -3.83 17.51
N LEU A 429 5.08 -3.04 16.46
CA LEU A 429 3.84 -2.37 16.12
C LEU A 429 3.42 -2.85 14.71
N ASP A 430 2.61 -3.91 14.64
CA ASP A 430 2.23 -4.52 13.35
C ASP A 430 1.49 -3.54 12.45
N GLU A 431 0.57 -2.74 13.02
CA GLU A 431 -0.15 -1.70 12.31
C GLU A 431 -0.37 -0.47 13.20
N VAL A 432 0.59 0.48 13.15
CA VAL A 432 0.55 1.72 13.94
C VAL A 432 -0.74 2.50 13.78
N PRO A 433 -1.33 2.65 12.57
CA PRO A 433 -2.55 3.42 12.40
C PRO A 433 -3.77 2.94 13.20
N THR A 434 -3.71 1.73 13.74
CA THR A 434 -4.80 1.17 14.55
C THR A 434 -4.72 1.58 16.02
N LEU A 435 -3.65 2.26 16.44
CA LEU A 435 -3.48 2.80 17.79
C LEU A 435 -3.98 4.25 17.87
N ASN A 436 -4.11 4.78 19.09
CA ASN A 436 -4.27 6.22 19.26
C ASN A 436 -2.98 6.92 18.84
N LYS A 437 -3.08 8.22 18.58
CA LYS A 437 -1.89 9.06 18.48
C LYS A 437 -1.07 8.87 19.76
N LEU A 438 0.15 8.37 19.61
CA LEU A 438 1.13 8.22 20.68
C LEU A 438 1.99 9.50 20.70
N PRO A 439 1.68 10.53 21.52
CA PRO A 439 2.30 11.86 21.37
C PRO A 439 3.82 11.83 21.54
N PHE A 440 4.30 10.92 22.39
CA PHE A 440 5.70 10.68 22.70
C PHE A 440 6.46 9.86 21.63
N LEU A 441 5.76 9.14 20.74
CA LEU A 441 6.38 8.18 19.85
C LEU A 441 7.49 8.78 18.97
N PRO A 442 7.32 9.98 18.34
CA PRO A 442 8.38 10.61 17.58
C PRO A 442 9.66 10.85 18.40
N LYS A 443 9.50 11.28 19.66
CA LYS A 443 10.62 11.50 20.59
C LYS A 443 11.28 10.17 20.99
N SER A 444 10.46 9.20 21.39
CA SER A 444 10.95 7.89 21.81
C SER A 444 11.71 7.16 20.69
N LEU A 445 11.22 7.18 19.45
CA LEU A 445 11.93 6.57 18.31
C LEU A 445 13.34 7.13 18.11
N ALA A 446 13.57 8.40 18.46
CA ALA A 446 14.87 9.06 18.35
C ALA A 446 15.82 8.75 19.52
N GLU A 447 15.30 8.71 20.76
CA GLU A 447 16.11 8.64 21.99
C GLU A 447 16.30 7.20 22.52
N ILE A 448 15.28 6.34 22.40
CA ILE A 448 15.21 5.04 23.07
C ILE A 448 16.34 4.08 22.66
N ARG A 449 16.92 4.28 21.48
CA ARG A 449 18.03 3.49 20.95
C ARG A 449 19.23 3.47 21.90
N GLN A 450 19.52 4.59 22.57
CA GLN A 450 20.64 4.72 23.52
C GLN A 450 20.50 3.76 24.72
N PHE A 451 19.26 3.41 25.05
CA PHE A 451 18.90 2.51 26.14
C PHE A 451 18.64 1.07 25.67
N GLY A 452 18.91 0.76 24.39
CA GLY A 452 18.69 -0.56 23.81
C GLY A 452 17.23 -0.83 23.40
N GLY A 453 16.41 0.19 23.17
CA GLY A 453 15.08 0.01 22.57
C GLY A 453 15.13 -0.03 21.04
N ALA A 454 14.52 -1.06 20.44
CA ALA A 454 14.43 -1.21 18.98
C ALA A 454 12.98 -1.39 18.54
N PHE A 455 12.43 -0.42 17.82
CA PHE A 455 11.08 -0.44 17.26
C PHE A 455 11.04 -1.11 15.89
N VAL A 456 9.99 -1.89 15.69
CA VAL A 456 9.58 -2.48 14.42
C VAL A 456 8.20 -1.93 14.10
N VAL A 457 8.15 -1.04 13.12
CA VAL A 457 6.95 -0.25 12.79
C VAL A 457 6.42 -0.67 11.43
N GLY A 458 5.25 -1.31 11.44
CA GLY A 458 4.48 -1.65 10.25
C GLY A 458 3.44 -0.57 9.91
N TYR A 459 3.37 -0.19 8.64
CA TYR A 459 2.31 0.66 8.09
C TYR A 459 2.05 0.35 6.60
N GLN A 460 0.80 0.45 6.16
CA GLN A 460 0.42 0.11 4.78
C GLN A 460 0.61 1.27 3.80
N VAL A 461 0.06 2.42 4.16
CA VAL A 461 0.08 3.64 3.34
C VAL A 461 0.59 4.78 4.21
N PHE A 462 1.40 5.66 3.64
CA PHE A 462 1.97 6.77 4.41
C PHE A 462 0.92 7.77 4.91
N SER A 463 -0.14 8.02 4.12
CA SER A 463 -1.22 8.95 4.48
C SER A 463 -1.93 8.56 5.78
N GLN A 464 -2.06 7.26 6.08
CA GLN A 464 -2.65 6.82 7.36
C GLN A 464 -1.79 7.24 8.56
N LEU A 465 -0.48 7.39 8.38
CA LEU A 465 0.40 7.92 9.40
C LEU A 465 0.22 9.45 9.53
N GLU A 466 0.03 10.15 8.41
CA GLU A 466 -0.29 11.58 8.37
C GLU A 466 -1.63 11.89 9.07
N ASP A 467 -2.66 11.08 8.85
CA ASP A 467 -3.99 11.26 9.48
C ASP A 467 -3.93 11.24 11.02
N ILE A 468 -3.03 10.43 11.58
CA ILE A 468 -2.97 10.20 13.04
C ILE A 468 -1.97 11.14 13.70
N TYR A 469 -0.80 11.34 13.08
CA TYR A 469 0.29 12.11 13.68
C TYR A 469 0.36 13.55 13.16
N GLY A 470 -0.26 13.83 12.00
CA GLY A 470 -0.06 15.04 11.21
C GLY A 470 1.23 14.99 10.39
N ASP A 471 1.29 15.74 9.30
CA ASP A 471 2.37 15.70 8.29
C ASP A 471 3.77 15.71 8.91
N LYS A 472 4.06 16.70 9.77
CA LYS A 472 5.39 16.88 10.36
C LYS A 472 5.83 15.70 11.23
N ALA A 473 4.92 15.15 12.03
CA ALA A 473 5.24 14.05 12.92
C ALA A 473 5.31 12.72 12.15
N ALA A 474 4.47 12.52 11.14
CA ALA A 474 4.56 11.38 10.23
C ALA A 474 5.90 11.37 9.46
N GLU A 475 6.34 12.52 8.95
CA GLU A 475 7.67 12.67 8.35
C GLU A 475 8.80 12.38 9.33
N THR A 476 8.67 12.86 10.57
CA THR A 476 9.65 12.59 11.64
C THR A 476 9.73 11.09 11.93
N ILE A 477 8.59 10.42 12.08
CA ILE A 477 8.51 8.96 12.31
C ILE A 477 9.18 8.23 11.15
N SER A 478 8.80 8.48 9.89
CA SER A 478 9.42 7.80 8.75
C SER A 478 10.91 8.11 8.58
N GLY A 479 11.34 9.32 8.97
CA GLY A 479 12.74 9.74 8.92
C GLY A 479 13.66 8.95 9.87
N VAL A 480 13.17 8.56 11.05
CA VAL A 480 13.96 7.82 12.05
C VAL A 480 13.99 6.31 11.83
N LEU A 481 13.06 5.77 11.02
CA LEU A 481 13.03 4.36 10.59
C LEU A 481 14.13 4.08 9.55
N ASN A 482 15.36 3.92 10.05
CA ASN A 482 16.57 3.82 9.23
C ASN A 482 16.77 2.45 8.58
N ASN A 483 16.37 1.37 9.24
CA ASN A 483 16.28 0.06 8.62
C ASN A 483 14.96 -0.01 7.84
N ARG A 484 15.02 -0.27 6.54
CA ARG A 484 13.84 -0.19 5.67
C ARG A 484 13.58 -1.50 4.98
N VAL A 485 12.36 -2.00 5.12
CA VAL A 485 11.83 -3.15 4.40
C VAL A 485 10.63 -2.69 3.58
N VAL A 486 10.80 -2.64 2.27
CA VAL A 486 9.80 -2.13 1.32
C VAL A 486 9.25 -3.29 0.52
N PHE A 487 8.03 -3.72 0.86
CA PHE A 487 7.24 -4.66 0.07
C PHE A 487 6.44 -3.93 -1.01
N ASN A 488 5.68 -4.70 -1.79
CA ASN A 488 4.71 -4.17 -2.73
C ASN A 488 3.74 -3.19 -2.04
N THR A 489 3.59 -2.00 -2.61
CA THR A 489 2.50 -1.08 -2.29
C THR A 489 1.87 -0.57 -3.58
N PRO A 490 0.54 -0.66 -3.76
CA PRO A 490 -0.13 -0.20 -4.97
C PRO A 490 -0.21 1.35 -5.04
N ASP A 491 -0.18 2.03 -3.89
CA ASP A 491 -0.23 3.49 -3.82
C ASP A 491 1.07 4.11 -4.38
N TYR A 492 0.93 4.94 -5.41
CA TYR A 492 2.08 5.56 -6.06
C TYR A 492 2.83 6.53 -5.14
N ASN A 493 2.13 7.25 -4.26
CA ASN A 493 2.77 8.21 -3.35
C ASN A 493 3.67 7.50 -2.33
N THR A 494 3.17 6.42 -1.73
CA THR A 494 3.93 5.56 -0.82
C THR A 494 5.07 4.85 -1.56
N ALA A 495 4.85 4.37 -2.80
CA ALA A 495 5.90 3.78 -3.63
C ALA A 495 6.99 4.80 -3.99
N GLN A 496 6.62 6.04 -4.33
CA GLN A 496 7.54 7.12 -4.64
C GLN A 496 8.36 7.53 -3.41
N ARG A 497 7.71 7.68 -2.26
CA ARG A 497 8.39 7.94 -0.98
C ARG A 497 9.37 6.82 -0.66
N SER A 498 8.96 5.56 -0.84
CA SER A 498 9.80 4.38 -0.61
C SER A 498 11.00 4.34 -1.57
N SER A 499 10.79 4.61 -2.86
CA SER A 499 11.84 4.70 -3.88
C SER A 499 12.90 5.75 -3.50
N ARG A 500 12.47 6.98 -3.14
CA ARG A 500 13.37 8.03 -2.65
C ARG A 500 14.10 7.62 -1.37
N SER A 501 13.43 6.88 -0.50
CA SER A 501 14.00 6.37 0.75
C SER A 501 15.05 5.28 0.54
N LEU A 502 14.90 4.45 -0.49
CA LEU A 502 15.91 3.48 -0.94
C LEU A 502 17.11 4.17 -1.61
N GLY A 503 16.89 5.33 -2.21
CA GLY A 503 17.93 6.26 -2.67
C GLY A 503 18.16 6.23 -4.18
N GLU A 504 19.13 7.03 -4.61
CA GLU A 504 19.50 7.22 -6.01
C GLU A 504 21.00 6.95 -6.20
N GLU A 505 21.37 6.54 -7.41
CA GLU A 505 22.74 6.34 -7.85
C GLU A 505 23.11 7.30 -8.97
N ASP A 506 24.36 7.76 -8.93
CA ASP A 506 25.03 8.45 -10.04
C ASP A 506 25.90 7.43 -10.77
N VAL A 507 25.57 7.16 -12.04
CA VAL A 507 26.30 6.24 -12.92
C VAL A 507 26.71 6.93 -14.20
N ILE A 508 27.80 6.47 -14.82
CA ILE A 508 28.15 6.83 -16.20
C ILE A 508 27.64 5.71 -17.11
N GLU A 509 26.54 5.99 -17.79
CA GLU A 509 25.98 5.12 -18.81
C GLU A 509 26.78 5.31 -20.10
N GLN A 510 27.42 4.25 -20.58
CA GLN A 510 28.11 4.27 -21.87
C GLN A 510 27.08 4.13 -22.99
N GLN A 511 26.87 5.20 -23.76
CA GLN A 511 25.96 5.17 -24.91
C GLN A 511 26.76 5.03 -26.20
N GLU A 512 26.49 3.95 -26.95
CA GLU A 512 27.04 3.77 -28.29
C GLU A 512 26.25 4.62 -29.30
N ASN A 513 26.90 5.68 -29.80
CA ASN A 513 26.38 6.47 -30.91
C ASN A 513 26.96 5.94 -32.22
N ILE A 514 26.11 5.24 -32.98
CA ILE A 514 26.45 4.81 -34.34
C ILE A 514 26.12 5.96 -35.29
N THR A 515 27.14 6.64 -35.80
CA THR A 515 26.98 7.66 -36.84
C THR A 515 27.14 6.98 -38.20
N LEU A 516 26.05 6.89 -38.96
CA LEU A 516 26.03 6.27 -40.29
C LEU A 516 26.19 7.35 -41.37
N GLY A 517 27.29 7.27 -42.13
CA GLY A 517 27.52 8.11 -43.30
C GLY A 517 27.03 7.45 -44.59
N ALA A 518 26.77 8.23 -45.64
CA ALA A 518 26.39 7.69 -46.95
C ALA A 518 27.52 6.92 -47.68
N ASN A 519 28.74 6.88 -47.11
CA ASN A 519 29.90 6.16 -47.63
C ASN A 519 30.55 5.33 -46.51
N ASP A 520 30.84 4.05 -46.79
CA ASP A 520 31.41 3.05 -45.85
C ASP A 520 32.73 3.49 -45.17
N THR A 521 33.44 4.49 -45.71
CA THR A 521 34.70 5.03 -45.15
C THR A 521 34.51 6.07 -44.05
N ARG A 522 33.27 6.43 -43.69
CA ARG A 522 32.96 7.48 -42.70
C ARG A 522 32.08 7.03 -41.53
N ASP A 523 31.76 5.73 -41.43
CA ASP A 523 31.02 5.19 -40.29
C ASP A 523 31.90 5.20 -39.03
N GLY A 524 31.45 5.95 -38.02
CA GLY A 524 32.13 6.08 -36.74
C GLY A 524 31.26 5.55 -35.61
N VAL A 525 31.83 4.67 -34.78
CA VAL A 525 31.25 4.29 -33.49
C VAL A 525 31.85 5.20 -32.44
N GLY A 526 31.07 6.14 -31.93
CA GLY A 526 31.44 7.00 -30.82
C GLY A 526 30.84 6.45 -29.53
N ILE A 527 31.67 6.12 -28.54
CA ILE A 527 31.20 5.82 -27.20
C ILE A 527 31.16 7.14 -26.45
N VAL A 528 29.97 7.55 -26.00
CA VAL A 528 29.77 8.75 -25.20
C VAL A 528 29.29 8.33 -23.82
N GLY A 529 30.11 8.57 -22.81
CA GLY A 529 29.70 8.39 -21.43
C GLY A 529 28.76 9.52 -21.02
N ARG A 530 27.53 9.17 -20.64
CA ARG A 530 26.55 10.11 -20.08
C ARG A 530 26.42 9.85 -18.59
N ARG A 531 26.70 10.86 -17.78
CA ARG A 531 26.39 10.80 -16.36
C ARG A 531 24.88 10.93 -16.16
N THR A 532 24.28 9.91 -15.56
CA THR A 532 22.84 9.83 -15.26
C THR A 532 22.65 9.62 -13.76
N GLN A 533 21.80 10.44 -13.16
CA GLN A 533 21.30 10.22 -11.79
C GLN A 533 19.94 9.52 -11.90
N ARG A 534 19.77 8.38 -11.24
CA ARG A 534 18.52 7.61 -11.26
C ARG A 534 18.25 6.93 -9.93
N ALA A 535 16.98 6.65 -9.64
CA ALA A 535 16.60 5.84 -8.50
C ALA A 535 17.14 4.41 -8.67
N ILE A 536 17.70 3.82 -7.60
CA ILE A 536 18.15 2.43 -7.64
C ILE A 536 16.99 1.43 -7.78
N VAL A 537 15.80 1.88 -7.39
CA VAL A 537 14.54 1.17 -7.53
C VAL A 537 13.46 2.21 -7.82
N THR A 538 12.78 2.09 -8.94
CA THR A 538 11.70 2.98 -9.34
C THR A 538 10.39 2.69 -8.57
N PRO A 539 9.47 3.67 -8.47
CA PRO A 539 8.16 3.43 -7.84
C PRO A 539 7.37 2.32 -8.53
N ALA A 540 7.47 2.21 -9.86
CA ALA A 540 6.83 1.16 -10.66
C ALA A 540 7.39 -0.25 -10.35
N GLU A 541 8.69 -0.37 -10.07
CA GLU A 541 9.28 -1.63 -9.63
C GLU A 541 8.78 -2.04 -8.25
N ILE A 542 8.54 -1.08 -7.34
CA ILE A 542 7.94 -1.33 -6.02
C ILE A 542 6.48 -1.79 -6.18
N GLN A 543 5.68 -1.09 -7.01
CA GLN A 543 4.29 -1.45 -7.29
C GLN A 543 4.13 -2.82 -7.98
N SER A 544 5.17 -3.30 -8.67
CA SER A 544 5.18 -4.60 -9.34
C SER A 544 5.92 -5.69 -8.57
N LEU A 545 6.34 -5.44 -7.32
CA LEU A 545 6.99 -6.44 -6.49
C LEU A 545 6.08 -7.67 -6.28
N PRO A 546 6.57 -8.91 -6.48
CA PRO A 546 5.82 -10.11 -6.14
C PRO A 546 5.56 -10.21 -4.63
N GLN A 547 4.56 -11.01 -4.24
CA GLN A 547 4.35 -11.38 -2.84
C GLN A 547 5.61 -12.00 -2.22
N PHE A 548 5.84 -11.72 -0.94
CA PHE A 548 6.98 -12.19 -0.15
C PHE A 548 8.34 -11.65 -0.61
N VAL A 549 8.37 -10.74 -1.58
CA VAL A 549 9.60 -10.10 -2.05
C VAL A 549 9.59 -8.63 -1.61
N ALA A 550 10.73 -8.17 -1.10
CA ALA A 550 10.91 -6.80 -0.64
C ALA A 550 12.30 -6.28 -0.98
N TYR A 551 12.46 -4.97 -0.99
CA TYR A 551 13.76 -4.34 -0.89
C TYR A 551 14.12 -4.13 0.58
N PHE A 552 15.25 -4.68 1.01
CA PHE A 552 15.80 -4.50 2.34
C PHE A 552 17.03 -3.60 2.28
N ARG A 553 16.99 -2.52 3.04
CA ARG A 553 18.10 -1.58 3.23
C ARG A 553 18.38 -1.43 4.73
N PRO A 554 19.42 -2.06 5.27
CA PRO A 554 19.87 -1.77 6.63
C PRO A 554 20.31 -0.29 6.76
N ALA A 555 20.36 0.20 7.99
CA ALA A 555 20.73 1.59 8.26
C ALA A 555 22.15 1.94 7.77
N TYR A 556 22.37 3.23 7.54
CA TYR A 556 23.67 3.85 7.23
C TYR A 556 24.25 3.49 5.85
N ASP A 557 25.47 2.94 5.83
CA ASP A 557 26.29 2.70 4.64
C ASP A 557 25.99 1.35 3.96
N ALA A 558 24.95 0.65 4.42
CA ALA A 558 24.56 -0.61 3.83
C ALA A 558 23.95 -0.42 2.43
N PRO A 559 24.30 -1.28 1.46
CA PRO A 559 23.61 -1.30 0.18
C PRO A 559 22.18 -1.85 0.34
N THR A 560 21.35 -1.60 -0.67
CA THR A 560 19.99 -2.14 -0.73
C THR A 560 20.01 -3.47 -1.45
N ALA A 561 19.26 -4.46 -0.99
CA ALA A 561 19.10 -5.72 -1.71
C ALA A 561 17.63 -6.07 -1.91
N LYS A 562 17.32 -6.69 -3.06
CA LYS A 562 16.05 -7.38 -3.27
C LYS A 562 16.12 -8.74 -2.57
N VAL A 563 15.27 -8.94 -1.58
CA VAL A 563 15.24 -10.11 -0.72
C VAL A 563 13.87 -10.79 -0.75
N ARG A 564 13.83 -12.05 -0.32
CA ARG A 564 12.60 -12.82 -0.18
C ARG A 564 12.42 -13.22 1.28
N PHE A 565 11.21 -12.99 1.79
CA PHE A 565 10.76 -13.40 3.11
C PHE A 565 9.92 -14.67 2.96
N GLU A 566 10.59 -15.82 2.96
CA GLU A 566 9.89 -17.10 2.89
C GLU A 566 8.87 -17.21 4.03
N PRO A 567 7.71 -17.86 3.78
CA PRO A 567 6.79 -18.21 4.86
C PRO A 567 7.53 -18.98 5.93
N VAL A 568 7.61 -18.40 7.14
CA VAL A 568 8.20 -19.07 8.28
C VAL A 568 7.22 -20.16 8.70
N PRO A 569 7.59 -21.45 8.65
CA PRO A 569 6.69 -22.51 9.10
C PRO A 569 6.48 -22.36 10.60
N THR A 570 5.34 -21.82 10.98
CA THR A 570 4.93 -21.71 12.38
C THR A 570 4.06 -22.90 12.76
N LYS A 571 4.26 -23.41 13.97
CA LYS A 571 3.31 -24.35 14.60
C LYS A 571 2.47 -23.51 15.56
N ALA A 572 1.15 -23.55 15.41
CA ALA A 572 0.27 -22.92 16.38
C ALA A 572 0.53 -23.54 17.76
N THR A 573 1.10 -22.76 18.68
CA THR A 573 1.39 -23.15 20.06
C THR A 573 0.24 -22.81 21.00
N ALA A 574 -0.60 -21.84 20.62
CA ALA A 574 -1.71 -21.36 21.42
C ALA A 574 -2.91 -20.95 20.56
N GLU A 575 -4.10 -20.85 21.16
CA GLU A 575 -5.25 -20.22 20.52
C GLU A 575 -5.03 -18.70 20.42
N LYS A 576 -5.50 -18.11 19.31
CA LYS A 576 -5.39 -16.65 19.07
C LYS A 576 -6.05 -15.83 20.18
N PHE A 577 -7.16 -16.32 20.70
CA PHE A 577 -7.99 -15.65 21.69
C PHE A 577 -8.79 -16.68 22.47
N ILE A 578 -8.80 -16.58 23.80
CA ILE A 578 -9.66 -17.38 24.67
C ILE A 578 -10.59 -16.42 25.39
N ALA A 579 -11.86 -16.40 25.01
CA ALA A 579 -12.83 -15.45 25.58
C ALA A 579 -12.91 -15.60 27.10
N TYR A 580 -12.77 -14.48 27.79
CA TYR A 580 -12.97 -14.36 29.22
C TYR A 580 -14.41 -14.71 29.60
N LYS A 581 -14.60 -15.56 30.61
CA LYS A 581 -15.92 -16.06 31.04
C LYS A 581 -16.34 -15.59 32.43
N GLY A 582 -15.50 -14.83 33.12
CA GLY A 582 -15.83 -14.30 34.44
C GLY A 582 -16.75 -13.07 34.38
N ASN A 583 -17.00 -12.49 35.55
CA ASN A 583 -17.88 -11.35 35.77
C ASN A 583 -17.12 -10.07 36.16
N GLY A 584 -15.82 -9.99 35.85
CA GLY A 584 -14.95 -8.85 36.17
C GLY A 584 -15.25 -7.58 35.38
N PHE A 585 -16.11 -7.66 34.37
CA PHE A 585 -16.60 -6.48 33.63
C PHE A 585 -17.86 -5.91 34.26
N ASP A 586 -17.95 -4.59 34.27
CA ASP A 586 -19.16 -3.88 34.71
C ASP A 586 -20.09 -3.63 33.51
N GLN A 587 -20.60 -4.72 32.89
CA GLN A 587 -21.55 -4.66 31.78
C GLN A 587 -22.91 -4.15 32.27
N GLY A 588 -23.07 -2.82 32.34
CA GLY A 588 -24.31 -2.19 32.80
C GLY A 588 -24.14 -1.13 33.88
N GLY A 589 -22.91 -0.81 34.31
CA GLY A 589 -22.64 0.33 35.22
C GLY A 589 -23.16 1.67 34.69
N MET A 590 -23.39 1.76 33.36
CA MET A 590 -24.18 2.79 32.70
C MET A 590 -25.59 2.30 32.33
N GLN A 591 -26.40 1.88 33.29
CA GLN A 591 -27.77 2.41 33.26
C GLN A 591 -27.64 3.89 33.58
N VAL A 592 -28.10 4.75 32.67
CA VAL A 592 -28.03 6.21 32.80
C VAL A 592 -28.96 6.65 33.93
N SER A 593 -28.54 6.42 35.18
CA SER A 593 -29.20 6.88 36.40
C SER A 593 -28.40 7.98 37.11
N ALA A 594 -27.24 8.40 36.58
CA ALA A 594 -26.35 9.35 37.26
C ALA A 594 -25.95 10.63 36.49
N VAL A 595 -26.63 10.96 35.38
CA VAL A 595 -26.50 12.31 34.74
C VAL A 595 -27.79 13.13 34.80
N ASN A 596 -28.88 12.54 35.32
CA ASN A 596 -29.99 13.35 35.82
C ASN A 596 -29.75 13.54 37.32
N VAL A 597 -29.57 14.79 37.75
CA VAL A 597 -29.90 15.17 39.12
C VAL A 597 -31.28 14.59 39.40
N GLU A 598 -31.38 13.65 40.34
CA GLU A 598 -32.65 13.18 40.85
C GLU A 598 -33.39 14.39 41.45
N ILE A 599 -34.29 14.98 40.68
CA ILE A 599 -35.41 15.70 41.25
C ILE A 599 -36.22 14.62 41.99
N LYS A 600 -36.08 14.59 43.31
CA LYS A 600 -36.82 13.69 44.22
C LYS A 600 -38.27 13.51 43.76
N GLU A 601 -38.69 12.25 43.66
CA GLU A 601 -40.10 11.87 43.59
C GLU A 601 -40.90 12.59 44.68
N GLY A 602 -41.85 13.43 44.26
CA GLY A 602 -42.64 14.27 45.16
C GLY A 602 -42.99 15.66 44.65
N ALA A 603 -42.43 16.12 43.53
CA ALA A 603 -42.93 17.31 42.84
C ALA A 603 -44.03 16.92 41.84
N LYS A 604 -45.24 17.47 42.02
CA LYS A 604 -46.41 17.27 41.15
C LYS A 604 -46.02 17.34 39.67
N VAL A 605 -46.46 16.36 38.88
CA VAL A 605 -46.63 16.53 37.43
C VAL A 605 -47.46 17.80 37.25
N VAL A 606 -46.85 18.87 36.71
CA VAL A 606 -47.58 20.08 36.39
C VAL A 606 -48.46 19.73 35.19
N ALA A 607 -49.74 19.47 35.44
CA ALA A 607 -50.77 19.63 34.42
C ALA A 607 -50.73 21.11 34.00
N GLY A 608 -50.03 21.44 32.91
CA GLY A 608 -49.62 22.84 32.69
C GLY A 608 -49.46 23.34 31.27
N PHE A 609 -49.52 22.51 30.23
CA PHE A 609 -49.53 23.04 28.84
C PHE A 609 -50.47 22.24 27.94
N ALA A 610 -50.33 20.91 27.89
CA ALA A 610 -51.22 20.06 27.09
C ALA A 610 -52.69 20.09 27.55
N SER A 611 -52.96 20.58 28.76
CA SER A 611 -54.31 20.73 29.35
C SER A 611 -54.91 22.13 29.20
N ASP A 612 -54.14 23.10 28.70
CA ASP A 612 -54.59 24.48 28.54
C ASP A 612 -55.56 24.62 27.36
N LYS A 613 -56.35 25.70 27.36
CA LYS A 613 -57.25 25.96 26.23
C LYS A 613 -56.41 26.16 24.97
N PRO A 614 -56.84 25.64 23.80
CA PRO A 614 -56.08 25.77 22.55
C PRO A 614 -55.75 27.22 22.17
N GLN A 615 -56.58 28.19 22.57
CA GLN A 615 -56.33 29.61 22.36
C GLN A 615 -55.17 30.16 23.21
N ASP A 616 -55.00 29.66 24.44
CA ASP A 616 -53.95 30.09 25.35
C ASP A 616 -52.59 29.49 24.93
N GLN A 617 -52.58 28.22 24.53
CA GLN A 617 -51.38 27.56 23.97
C GLN A 617 -50.89 28.29 22.71
N LYS A 618 -51.82 28.71 21.86
CA LYS A 618 -51.53 29.45 20.62
C LYS A 618 -51.00 30.86 20.90
N ALA A 619 -51.54 31.54 21.90
CA ALA A 619 -51.07 32.86 22.33
C ALA A 619 -49.68 32.83 22.98
N GLU A 620 -49.33 31.77 23.71
CA GLU A 620 -47.95 31.56 24.20
C GLU A 620 -46.99 31.24 23.06
N PHE A 621 -47.41 30.39 22.13
CA PHE A 621 -46.63 30.03 20.95
C PHE A 621 -46.28 31.23 20.09
N PHE A 622 -47.22 32.13 19.79
CA PHE A 622 -46.91 33.33 19.01
C PHE A 622 -46.02 34.31 19.75
N ARG A 623 -46.19 34.49 21.06
CA ARG A 623 -45.26 35.30 21.88
C ARG A 623 -43.83 34.77 21.85
N TRP A 624 -43.68 33.45 21.83
CA TRP A 624 -42.39 32.82 21.63
C TRP A 624 -41.87 33.02 20.21
N LEU A 625 -42.72 32.79 19.20
CA LEU A 625 -42.36 32.87 17.79
C LEU A 625 -41.92 34.29 17.39
N ASP A 626 -42.60 35.33 17.88
CA ASP A 626 -42.21 36.74 17.69
C ASP A 626 -40.82 37.06 18.24
N ARG A 627 -40.34 36.30 19.23
CA ARG A 627 -39.01 36.48 19.81
C ARG A 627 -37.93 35.72 19.05
N VAL A 628 -38.23 34.52 18.56
CA VAL A 628 -37.20 33.62 18.01
C VAL A 628 -37.18 33.57 16.49
N ARG A 629 -38.32 33.74 15.81
CA ARG A 629 -38.42 33.69 14.35
C ARG A 629 -38.10 35.09 13.77
N PRO A 630 -37.19 35.21 12.78
CA PRO A 630 -36.80 36.51 12.22
C PRO A 630 -37.95 37.36 11.66
N GLU A 631 -38.95 36.71 11.07
CA GLU A 631 -40.16 37.32 10.50
C GLU A 631 -41.29 37.47 11.55
N GLY A 632 -41.01 37.09 12.79
CA GLY A 632 -41.99 36.95 13.87
C GLY A 632 -43.08 35.93 13.54
N SER A 633 -44.25 36.13 14.15
CA SER A 633 -45.46 35.34 13.92
C SER A 633 -46.19 35.65 12.61
N ALA A 634 -45.69 36.60 11.82
CA ALA A 634 -46.31 36.95 10.55
C ALA A 634 -46.32 35.78 9.57
N GLN A 635 -47.46 35.53 8.92
CA GLN A 635 -47.66 34.54 7.86
C GLN A 635 -47.44 33.06 8.24
N ILE A 636 -47.08 32.73 9.49
CA ILE A 636 -46.92 31.34 9.92
C ILE A 636 -48.24 30.55 9.93
N GLU A 637 -49.37 31.27 9.92
CA GLU A 637 -50.70 30.67 9.78
C GLU A 637 -51.15 30.45 8.33
N ASP A 638 -50.39 30.93 7.34
CA ASP A 638 -50.67 30.68 5.93
C ASP A 638 -50.61 29.17 5.65
N PRO A 639 -51.60 28.58 4.96
CA PRO A 639 -51.55 27.17 4.55
C PRO A 639 -50.25 26.74 3.87
N ALA A 640 -49.59 27.64 3.13
CA ALA A 640 -48.29 27.38 2.49
C ALA A 640 -47.16 27.12 3.49
N ASN A 641 -47.28 27.62 4.73
CA ASN A 641 -46.25 27.53 5.78
C ASN A 641 -46.57 26.47 6.84
N THR A 642 -47.49 25.53 6.56
CA THR A 642 -47.94 24.49 7.50
C THR A 642 -46.78 23.66 8.06
N SER A 643 -45.83 23.25 7.22
CA SER A 643 -44.67 22.46 7.66
C SER A 643 -43.74 23.25 8.59
N GLU A 644 -43.51 24.53 8.30
CA GLU A 644 -42.71 25.42 9.15
C GLU A 644 -43.43 25.65 10.49
N ARG A 645 -44.73 25.95 10.45
CA ARG A 645 -45.58 26.13 11.63
C ARG A 645 -45.54 24.90 12.54
N ASP A 646 -45.76 23.72 11.96
CA ASP A 646 -45.80 22.47 12.72
C ASP A 646 -44.42 22.14 13.29
N TRP A 647 -43.34 22.46 12.58
CA TRP A 647 -41.97 22.28 13.07
C TRP A 647 -41.67 23.16 14.29
N TYR A 648 -41.91 24.47 14.20
CA TYR A 648 -41.77 25.38 15.34
C TYR A 648 -42.71 24.99 16.49
N TRP A 649 -43.93 24.58 16.17
CA TRP A 649 -44.91 24.15 17.15
C TRP A 649 -44.46 22.90 17.91
N GLN A 650 -43.96 21.87 17.23
CA GLN A 650 -43.51 20.65 17.91
C GLN A 650 -42.33 20.91 18.83
N HIS A 651 -41.38 21.77 18.42
CA HIS A 651 -40.26 22.17 19.28
C HIS A 651 -40.75 22.93 20.53
N PHE A 652 -41.60 23.93 20.32
CA PHE A 652 -42.18 24.72 21.41
C PHE A 652 -43.03 23.88 22.36
N ALA A 653 -43.95 23.07 21.83
CA ALA A 653 -44.84 22.23 22.61
C ALA A 653 -44.08 21.16 23.39
N THR A 654 -43.07 20.53 22.78
CA THR A 654 -42.21 19.56 23.49
C THR A 654 -41.46 20.22 24.65
N ALA A 655 -40.93 21.44 24.46
CA ALA A 655 -40.25 22.16 25.53
C ALA A 655 -41.21 22.61 26.65
N ARG A 656 -42.43 23.04 26.32
CA ARG A 656 -43.45 23.43 27.31
C ARG A 656 -44.01 22.24 28.09
N VAL A 657 -44.24 21.10 27.44
CA VAL A 657 -44.64 19.85 28.13
C VAL A 657 -43.55 19.39 29.10
N ARG A 658 -42.27 19.66 28.79
CA ARG A 658 -41.12 19.38 29.68
C ARG A 658 -40.94 20.42 30.80
N GLY A 659 -41.83 21.41 30.90
CA GLY A 659 -41.87 22.36 32.01
C GLY A 659 -40.99 23.61 31.83
N LEU A 660 -40.37 23.84 30.67
CA LEU A 660 -39.59 25.06 30.43
C LEU A 660 -40.50 26.30 30.35
N ASP A 661 -40.06 27.44 30.89
CA ASP A 661 -40.74 28.72 30.68
C ASP A 661 -40.57 29.21 29.23
N VAL A 662 -41.57 29.91 28.70
CA VAL A 662 -41.56 30.44 27.32
C VAL A 662 -40.31 31.28 26.99
N LYS A 663 -39.74 31.97 27.98
CA LYS A 663 -38.53 32.79 27.80
C LYS A 663 -37.25 31.97 27.65
N GLU A 664 -37.24 30.74 28.17
CA GLU A 664 -36.07 29.84 28.20
C GLU A 664 -36.00 28.96 26.94
N ILE A 665 -37.10 28.85 26.20
CA ILE A 665 -37.15 28.08 24.95
C ILE A 665 -36.34 28.83 23.87
N ALA A 666 -35.17 28.30 23.54
CA ALA A 666 -34.33 28.83 22.47
C ALA A 666 -34.90 28.54 21.08
N HIS A 667 -34.40 29.26 20.07
CA HIS A 667 -34.70 28.96 18.67
C HIS A 667 -34.41 27.46 18.39
N PRO A 668 -35.30 26.73 17.71
CA PRO A 668 -35.04 25.35 17.32
C PRO A 668 -33.77 25.29 16.49
N ASP A 669 -32.74 24.60 16.97
CA ASP A 669 -31.52 24.40 16.21
C ASP A 669 -31.79 23.40 15.09
N PRO A 670 -31.79 23.82 13.80
CA PRO A 670 -32.03 22.91 12.69
C PRO A 670 -30.95 21.83 12.58
N TYR A 671 -29.79 22.02 13.23
CA TYR A 671 -28.65 21.12 13.24
C TYR A 671 -28.48 20.32 14.53
N ALA A 672 -29.33 20.50 15.54
CA ALA A 672 -29.25 19.71 16.76
C ALA A 672 -29.43 18.20 16.47
N GLY A 673 -30.06 17.82 15.35
CA GLY A 673 -30.14 16.45 14.82
C GLY A 673 -28.94 15.93 14.03
N PHE A 674 -27.96 16.77 13.72
CA PHE A 674 -26.80 16.42 12.89
C PHE A 674 -25.52 16.20 13.71
N ALA A 675 -25.53 16.52 15.01
CA ALA A 675 -24.49 16.10 15.94
C ALA A 675 -24.78 14.68 16.45
N GLY A 676 -24.38 13.68 15.66
CA GLY A 676 -24.57 12.27 15.98
C GLY A 676 -23.28 11.46 15.83
N ASN A 677 -22.35 11.65 16.76
CA ASN A 677 -21.52 10.53 17.22
C ASN A 677 -22.48 9.45 17.72
N GLY A 678 -22.25 8.19 17.34
CA GLY A 678 -23.15 7.05 17.53
C GLY A 678 -23.53 6.70 18.97
N ILE A 679 -24.32 7.56 19.62
CA ILE A 679 -25.14 7.25 20.79
C ILE A 679 -26.57 7.33 20.30
N GLY A 680 -27.22 6.17 20.14
CA GLY A 680 -28.66 6.12 19.97
C GLY A 680 -29.35 6.62 21.23
N GLN A 681 -29.65 7.91 21.30
CA GLN A 681 -30.86 8.36 21.99
C GLN A 681 -31.97 8.46 20.95
N ALA A 682 -32.86 7.46 20.95
CA ALA A 682 -34.17 7.63 20.34
C ALA A 682 -34.82 8.85 21.00
N ARG A 683 -35.03 9.91 20.23
CA ARG A 683 -35.65 11.15 20.69
C ARG A 683 -37.15 10.89 20.87
N GLU A 684 -37.63 10.86 22.11
CA GLU A 684 -39.07 10.97 22.37
C GLU A 684 -39.50 12.44 22.16
N THR A 685 -39.91 12.75 20.93
CA THR A 685 -40.73 13.94 20.65
C THR A 685 -42.14 13.70 21.16
N VAL A 686 -42.68 14.62 21.98
CA VAL A 686 -44.07 14.54 22.42
C VAL A 686 -44.92 15.19 21.33
N TYR A 687 -45.70 14.40 20.60
CA TYR A 687 -46.60 14.93 19.57
C TYR A 687 -47.80 15.63 20.23
N VAL A 688 -47.81 16.96 20.19
CA VAL A 688 -48.97 17.79 20.54
C VAL A 688 -49.53 18.37 19.25
N PRO A 689 -50.79 18.11 18.86
CA PRO A 689 -51.36 18.67 17.65
C PRO A 689 -51.46 20.19 17.74
N TYR A 690 -51.24 20.90 16.63
CA TYR A 690 -51.42 22.34 16.58
C TYR A 690 -52.89 22.71 16.84
N PRO A 691 -53.20 23.71 17.69
CA PRO A 691 -54.56 24.19 17.96
C PRO A 691 -55.37 24.46 16.67
N GLY A 692 -56.32 23.59 16.36
CA GLY A 692 -57.20 23.70 15.19
C GLY A 692 -56.85 22.83 13.98
N ALA A 693 -55.81 21.98 14.06
CA ALA A 693 -55.50 20.99 13.02
C ALA A 693 -56.38 19.72 13.14
N ALA A 694 -56.81 19.14 12.01
CA ALA A 694 -57.55 17.88 12.00
C ALA A 694 -56.61 16.68 12.32
N PRO A 695 -57.05 15.66 13.07
CA PRO A 695 -56.17 14.55 13.48
C PRO A 695 -55.83 13.61 12.31
N GLY A 696 -54.52 13.40 12.08
CA GLY A 696 -53.99 12.42 11.12
C GLY A 696 -53.82 11.00 11.72
N PRO A 697 -53.68 9.96 10.89
CA PRO A 697 -53.80 8.56 11.31
C PRO A 697 -52.61 8.06 12.15
N GLN A 698 -52.91 7.39 13.26
CA GLN A 698 -51.96 6.75 14.18
C GLN A 698 -51.43 5.44 13.58
N THR A 699 -50.10 5.25 13.52
CA THR A 699 -49.46 3.96 13.21
C THR A 699 -48.97 3.30 14.49
N SER A 700 -49.42 2.06 14.71
CA SER A 700 -49.12 1.20 15.87
C SER A 700 -47.69 0.62 15.80
N PRO A 701 -47.09 0.20 16.94
CA PRO A 701 -45.70 -0.29 16.98
C PRO A 701 -45.53 -1.69 16.35
N PRO A 702 -44.32 -2.05 15.87
CA PRO A 702 -44.10 -3.28 15.11
C PRO A 702 -44.07 -4.53 16.00
N LYS A 703 -44.71 -5.61 15.51
CA LYS A 703 -44.70 -6.95 16.10
C LYS A 703 -43.37 -7.68 15.84
N GLU A 704 -42.88 -8.38 16.86
CA GLU A 704 -41.77 -9.34 16.83
C GLU A 704 -41.94 -10.43 15.75
N LYS A 705 -40.85 -10.80 15.08
CA LYS A 705 -40.72 -12.04 14.30
C LYS A 705 -39.51 -12.85 14.80
N ALA A 706 -39.78 -14.12 15.08
CA ALA A 706 -38.83 -15.17 15.43
C ALA A 706 -37.93 -15.60 14.24
N PRO A 707 -36.80 -16.31 14.48
CA PRO A 707 -35.70 -16.42 13.53
C PRO A 707 -35.91 -17.50 12.47
N ALA A 708 -35.50 -17.22 11.23
CA ALA A 708 -35.48 -18.18 10.13
C ALA A 708 -34.04 -18.67 9.84
N ALA A 709 -33.98 -19.91 9.38
CA ALA A 709 -32.84 -20.82 9.30
C ALA A 709 -31.69 -20.39 8.38
N ALA A 710 -30.54 -21.05 8.62
CA ALA A 710 -29.27 -20.91 7.91
C ALA A 710 -29.34 -21.29 6.42
N GLU A 711 -28.67 -20.49 5.58
CA GLU A 711 -28.25 -20.83 4.22
C GLU A 711 -26.72 -20.74 4.11
N GLU A 712 -26.11 -21.72 3.44
CA GLU A 712 -24.67 -21.89 3.19
C GLU A 712 -24.13 -20.88 2.14
N PRO A 713 -22.81 -20.56 2.13
CA PRO A 713 -22.26 -19.52 1.27
C PRO A 713 -22.01 -19.98 -0.18
N VAL A 714 -22.45 -19.16 -1.13
CA VAL A 714 -22.18 -19.27 -2.58
C VAL A 714 -20.92 -18.44 -2.94
N PRO A 715 -20.08 -18.86 -3.91
CA PRO A 715 -18.76 -18.25 -4.14
C PRO A 715 -18.82 -16.88 -4.80
N SER A 716 -17.89 -16.02 -4.41
CA SER A 716 -17.67 -14.67 -4.92
C SER A 716 -17.17 -14.62 -6.37
N SER A 717 -17.90 -13.94 -7.25
CA SER A 717 -17.35 -13.35 -8.48
C SER A 717 -17.98 -11.98 -8.75
N VAL A 718 -17.12 -11.03 -9.12
CA VAL A 718 -17.36 -9.61 -9.37
C VAL A 718 -18.48 -9.36 -10.40
N ASN A 719 -19.61 -8.82 -9.96
CA ASN A 719 -20.50 -7.92 -10.73
C ASN A 719 -21.62 -7.39 -9.84
N ASN A 720 -21.59 -6.08 -9.53
CA ASN A 720 -22.74 -5.18 -9.35
C ASN A 720 -22.26 -3.91 -8.64
N GLN A 721 -22.16 -2.79 -9.37
CA GLN A 721 -22.45 -1.52 -8.69
C GLN A 721 -23.92 -1.57 -8.30
N PRO A 722 -24.28 -1.26 -7.05
CA PRO A 722 -25.68 -1.28 -6.66
C PRO A 722 -26.37 -0.12 -7.36
N ILE A 723 -27.21 -0.44 -8.36
CA ILE A 723 -28.32 0.45 -8.68
C ILE A 723 -29.26 0.35 -7.48
N TRP A 724 -29.37 1.43 -6.74
CA TRP A 724 -30.26 1.48 -5.59
C TRP A 724 -31.73 1.46 -6.05
N ARG A 725 -32.03 2.07 -7.21
CA ARG A 725 -33.40 2.24 -7.73
C ARG A 725 -33.46 2.35 -9.26
N GLN A 726 -34.63 2.07 -9.83
CA GLN A 726 -34.85 2.14 -11.28
C GLN A 726 -34.53 3.54 -11.85
N VAL A 727 -33.71 3.57 -12.89
CA VAL A 727 -33.20 4.78 -13.52
C VAL A 727 -34.27 5.43 -14.39
N ARG A 728 -34.58 6.71 -14.15
CA ARG A 728 -35.40 7.54 -15.04
C ARG A 728 -34.61 7.96 -16.28
N ASN A 729 -35.30 8.49 -17.30
CA ASN A 729 -34.66 8.89 -18.56
C ASN A 729 -33.62 10.02 -18.40
N LYS A 730 -33.63 10.77 -17.29
CA LYS A 730 -32.75 11.91 -17.02
C LYS A 730 -32.00 11.76 -15.70
N ALA A 731 -30.69 12.08 -15.68
CA ALA A 731 -29.90 12.03 -14.44
C ALA A 731 -28.88 13.17 -14.32
N ILE A 732 -28.59 13.57 -13.09
CA ILE A 732 -27.47 14.44 -12.71
C ILE A 732 -26.37 13.57 -12.11
N PHE A 733 -25.16 13.67 -12.66
CA PHE A 733 -23.96 13.13 -12.04
C PHE A 733 -23.35 14.21 -11.17
N LEU A 734 -23.30 13.95 -9.86
CA LEU A 734 -23.08 14.96 -8.85
C LEU A 734 -21.74 14.74 -8.14
N ASP A 735 -20.87 15.73 -8.23
CA ASP A 735 -19.79 15.91 -7.27
C ASP A 735 -20.27 16.67 -6.02
N PHE A 736 -19.56 16.49 -4.90
CA PHE A 736 -19.88 17.12 -3.62
C PHE A 736 -18.95 18.28 -3.31
N ASP A 737 -17.65 18.02 -3.38
CA ASP A 737 -16.61 19.02 -3.15
C ASP A 737 -16.71 20.10 -4.23
N GLY A 738 -16.63 21.38 -3.85
CA GLY A 738 -16.75 22.49 -4.82
C GLY A 738 -18.12 22.69 -5.48
N VAL A 739 -19.08 21.78 -5.31
CA VAL A 739 -20.46 21.87 -5.83
C VAL A 739 -21.45 22.10 -4.69
N LEU A 740 -21.59 21.15 -3.77
CA LEU A 740 -22.58 21.24 -2.68
C LEU A 740 -22.10 22.07 -1.50
N HIS A 741 -20.82 22.44 -1.51
CA HIS A 741 -20.21 23.37 -0.59
C HIS A 741 -18.94 23.95 -1.19
N LYS A 742 -18.40 25.01 -0.56
CA LYS A 742 -17.12 25.59 -0.96
C LYS A 742 -15.98 24.60 -0.69
N GLY A 743 -15.14 24.34 -1.70
CA GLY A 743 -14.01 23.41 -1.62
C GLY A 743 -14.38 22.09 -0.97
N THR A 744 -13.55 21.58 -0.07
CA THR A 744 -13.74 20.28 0.61
C THR A 744 -14.36 20.40 2.02
N SER A 745 -15.17 21.45 2.26
CA SER A 745 -15.64 21.79 3.61
C SER A 745 -16.67 20.82 4.22
N GLY A 746 -17.34 19.97 3.43
CA GLY A 746 -18.29 18.96 3.91
C GLY A 746 -19.59 19.51 4.52
N THR A 747 -19.86 20.82 4.38
CA THR A 747 -20.98 21.50 5.06
C THR A 747 -22.34 21.36 4.35
N PHE A 748 -22.33 20.92 3.08
CA PHE A 748 -23.50 20.78 2.20
C PHE A 748 -24.44 21.99 2.16
N ASN A 749 -23.92 23.20 2.42
CA ASN A 749 -24.72 24.42 2.51
C ASN A 749 -25.39 24.85 1.19
N LYS A 750 -25.01 24.25 0.06
CA LYS A 750 -25.65 24.45 -1.26
C LYS A 750 -26.64 23.35 -1.63
N LEU A 751 -26.74 22.28 -0.84
CA LEU A 751 -27.69 21.19 -1.08
C LEU A 751 -29.16 21.68 -1.17
N PRO A 752 -29.64 22.64 -0.33
CA PRO A 752 -31.01 23.13 -0.46
C PRO A 752 -31.36 23.70 -1.84
N LEU A 753 -30.38 24.31 -2.54
CA LEU A 753 -30.59 24.84 -3.90
C LEU A 753 -30.79 23.72 -4.91
N LEU A 754 -29.97 22.67 -4.84
CA LEU A 754 -30.13 21.49 -5.69
C LEU A 754 -31.43 20.75 -5.38
N GLU A 755 -31.79 20.61 -4.11
CA GLU A 755 -33.04 19.96 -3.72
C GLU A 755 -34.28 20.72 -4.17
N GLN A 756 -34.24 22.06 -4.15
CA GLN A 756 -35.32 22.89 -4.69
C GLN A 756 -35.50 22.62 -6.19
N PHE A 757 -34.41 22.53 -6.95
CA PHE A 757 -34.44 22.14 -8.36
C PHE A 757 -35.04 20.74 -8.58
N LEU A 758 -34.62 19.74 -7.78
CA LEU A 758 -35.12 18.36 -7.88
C LEU A 758 -36.63 18.26 -7.54
N ARG A 759 -37.14 19.08 -6.62
CA ARG A 759 -38.58 19.16 -6.32
C ARG A 759 -39.38 19.76 -7.47
N GLN A 760 -38.78 20.66 -8.25
CA GLN A 760 -39.41 21.26 -9.43
C GLN A 760 -39.31 20.37 -10.68
N ASN A 761 -38.39 19.41 -10.70
CA ASN A 761 -38.12 18.51 -11.84
C ASN A 761 -38.24 17.05 -11.39
N ASP A 762 -39.47 16.52 -11.38
CA ASP A 762 -39.76 15.20 -10.82
C ASP A 762 -39.31 14.00 -11.70
N ASP A 763 -38.71 14.27 -12.86
CA ASP A 763 -38.20 13.28 -13.82
C ASP A 763 -36.67 13.13 -13.83
N VAL A 764 -35.93 13.84 -12.97
CA VAL A 764 -34.45 13.87 -12.88
C VAL A 764 -33.88 13.12 -11.67
N ASP A 765 -33.13 12.06 -11.90
CA ASP A 765 -32.45 11.33 -10.82
C ASP A 765 -31.03 11.85 -10.54
N VAL A 766 -30.43 11.41 -9.43
CA VAL A 766 -29.08 11.79 -9.01
C VAL A 766 -28.20 10.55 -8.88
N VAL A 767 -26.99 10.63 -9.44
CA VAL A 767 -25.93 9.63 -9.36
C VAL A 767 -24.69 10.31 -8.77
N ILE A 768 -24.05 9.71 -7.78
CA ILE A 768 -22.84 10.31 -7.19
C ILE A 768 -21.62 10.00 -8.06
N SER A 769 -20.97 11.06 -8.55
CA SER A 769 -19.71 11.03 -9.30
C SER A 769 -18.58 11.70 -8.52
N SER A 770 -18.66 11.66 -7.19
CA SER A 770 -17.69 12.27 -6.27
C SER A 770 -16.65 11.29 -5.75
N SER A 771 -15.55 11.78 -5.16
CA SER A 771 -14.63 11.00 -4.32
C SER A 771 -15.36 10.25 -3.18
N TRP A 772 -16.49 10.80 -2.71
CA TRP A 772 -17.38 10.26 -1.68
C TRP A 772 -18.20 9.03 -2.10
N ARG A 773 -18.10 8.58 -3.36
CA ARG A 773 -18.88 7.47 -3.92
C ARG A 773 -18.62 6.09 -3.30
N THR A 774 -17.58 5.97 -2.46
CA THR A 774 -17.25 4.76 -1.68
C THR A 774 -17.89 4.76 -0.28
N ALA A 775 -18.55 5.85 0.11
CA ALA A 775 -19.27 5.93 1.36
C ALA A 775 -20.51 5.01 1.36
N ASP A 776 -20.98 4.69 2.57
CA ASP A 776 -22.13 3.82 2.78
C ASP A 776 -23.41 4.41 2.15
N GLN A 777 -24.27 3.55 1.56
CA GLN A 777 -25.49 3.98 0.89
C GLN A 777 -26.44 4.72 1.84
N ASP A 778 -26.64 4.19 3.05
CA ASP A 778 -27.55 4.83 4.01
C ASP A 778 -27.02 6.21 4.40
N TYR A 779 -25.70 6.38 4.45
CA TYR A 779 -25.08 7.69 4.66
C TYR A 779 -25.37 8.65 3.50
N LEU A 780 -25.12 8.23 2.25
CA LEU A 780 -25.34 9.07 1.06
C LEU A 780 -26.82 9.43 0.86
N GLU A 781 -27.75 8.49 1.08
CA GLU A 781 -29.19 8.77 1.02
C GLU A 781 -29.62 9.75 2.13
N ARG A 782 -29.05 9.65 3.33
CA ARG A 782 -29.41 10.53 4.46
C ARG A 782 -28.95 11.98 4.30
N LEU A 783 -28.00 12.26 3.39
CA LEU A 783 -27.62 13.63 3.06
C LEU A 783 -28.79 14.41 2.47
N PHE A 784 -29.63 13.75 1.68
CA PHE A 784 -30.82 14.35 1.07
C PHE A 784 -32.02 14.31 2.03
N SER A 785 -32.88 15.33 1.90
CA SER A 785 -34.18 15.40 2.56
C SER A 785 -35.00 14.14 2.30
N SER A 786 -35.80 13.71 3.29
CA SER A 786 -36.51 12.43 3.26
C SER A 786 -37.39 12.24 2.02
N ASP A 787 -37.94 13.33 1.48
CA ASP A 787 -38.75 13.34 0.26
C ASP A 787 -37.93 13.10 -1.01
N LEU A 788 -36.62 13.37 -1.01
CA LEU A 788 -35.73 13.27 -2.18
C LEU A 788 -34.74 12.11 -2.13
N ARG A 789 -34.59 11.39 -1.00
CA ARG A 789 -33.67 10.23 -0.91
C ARG A 789 -33.91 9.19 -2.00
N HIS A 790 -35.16 9.04 -2.41
CA HIS A 790 -35.54 8.13 -3.48
C HIS A 790 -35.06 8.55 -4.88
N ARG A 791 -34.55 9.76 -5.04
CA ARG A 791 -33.96 10.31 -6.27
C ARG A 791 -32.50 9.93 -6.43
N LEU A 792 -31.86 9.50 -5.36
CA LEU A 792 -30.50 9.00 -5.40
C LEU A 792 -30.51 7.54 -5.86
N ILE A 793 -29.98 7.28 -7.05
CA ILE A 793 -30.15 5.98 -7.73
C ILE A 793 -28.86 5.14 -7.79
N GLY A 794 -27.71 5.72 -7.48
CA GLY A 794 -26.45 4.98 -7.41
C GLY A 794 -25.20 5.86 -7.35
N THR A 795 -24.06 5.19 -7.46
CA THR A 795 -22.73 5.80 -7.56
C THR A 795 -22.01 5.31 -8.82
N THR A 796 -21.11 6.13 -9.36
CA THR A 796 -20.20 5.75 -10.46
C THR A 796 -19.08 4.79 -10.00
N ILE A 797 -18.39 4.14 -10.93
CA ILE A 797 -17.32 3.16 -10.64
C ILE A 797 -16.12 3.86 -9.94
N PRO A 798 -15.40 3.21 -9.01
CA PRO A 798 -14.19 3.79 -8.40
C PRO A 798 -13.10 4.14 -9.43
N GLU A 799 -12.29 5.16 -9.11
CA GLU A 799 -11.41 5.98 -9.99
C GLU A 799 -10.26 5.27 -10.70
N ASN A 800 -10.20 3.95 -10.66
CA ASN A 800 -9.05 3.18 -11.17
C ASN A 800 -9.41 2.30 -12.36
N THR A 801 -10.63 2.43 -12.88
CA THR A 801 -11.17 1.52 -13.91
C THR A 801 -11.16 2.13 -15.30
N VAL A 802 -11.31 3.45 -15.41
CA VAL A 802 -11.23 4.22 -16.66
C VAL A 802 -10.48 5.54 -16.44
N PRO A 803 -9.83 6.12 -17.48
CA PRO A 803 -8.84 7.18 -17.30
C PRO A 803 -9.37 8.58 -16.92
N THR A 804 -10.65 8.87 -17.14
CA THR A 804 -11.26 10.20 -16.92
C THR A 804 -12.69 10.08 -16.37
N ARG A 805 -13.15 11.12 -15.68
CA ARG A 805 -14.49 11.17 -15.06
C ARG A 805 -15.62 11.10 -16.09
N ASN A 806 -15.46 11.75 -17.24
CA ASN A 806 -16.45 11.64 -18.33
C ASN A 806 -16.61 10.20 -18.83
N MET A 807 -15.53 9.39 -18.85
CA MET A 807 -15.63 7.99 -19.24
C MET A 807 -16.36 7.13 -18.19
N GLU A 808 -16.22 7.44 -16.89
CA GLU A 808 -17.00 6.77 -15.82
C GLU A 808 -18.49 7.04 -16.00
N ILE A 809 -18.83 8.31 -16.24
CA ILE A 809 -20.20 8.79 -16.38
C ILE A 809 -20.84 8.22 -17.66
N ASP A 810 -20.16 8.32 -18.81
CA ASP A 810 -20.65 7.78 -20.08
C ASP A 810 -20.89 6.26 -19.99
N LEU A 811 -20.00 5.53 -19.31
CA LEU A 811 -20.13 4.10 -19.10
C LEU A 811 -21.33 3.76 -18.20
N TRP A 812 -21.49 4.48 -17.08
CA TRP A 812 -22.62 4.28 -16.16
C TRP A 812 -23.95 4.60 -16.85
N ALA A 813 -24.04 5.76 -17.51
CA ALA A 813 -25.22 6.20 -18.24
C ALA A 813 -25.60 5.22 -19.36
N GLY A 814 -24.62 4.76 -20.14
CA GLY A 814 -24.83 3.78 -21.20
C GLY A 814 -25.25 2.40 -20.69
N THR A 815 -24.70 1.96 -19.55
CA THR A 815 -25.04 0.67 -18.93
C THR A 815 -26.47 0.63 -18.43
N TYR A 816 -26.96 1.75 -17.86
CA TYR A 816 -28.28 1.80 -17.23
C TYR A 816 -29.34 2.56 -18.02
N GLY A 817 -29.02 2.97 -19.26
CA GLY A 817 -30.00 3.51 -20.21
C GLY A 817 -30.46 4.93 -19.92
N VAL A 818 -29.62 5.76 -19.29
CA VAL A 818 -29.89 7.20 -19.12
C VAL A 818 -29.79 7.90 -20.47
N LYS A 819 -30.86 8.60 -20.89
CA LYS A 819 -30.94 9.20 -22.23
C LYS A 819 -30.46 10.65 -22.28
N SER A 820 -30.57 11.37 -21.17
CA SER A 820 -30.13 12.76 -21.02
C SER A 820 -29.47 12.93 -19.66
N TYR A 821 -28.25 13.44 -19.62
CA TYR A 821 -27.55 13.68 -18.36
C TYR A 821 -26.58 14.84 -18.43
N VAL A 822 -26.23 15.32 -17.25
CA VAL A 822 -25.28 16.41 -17.01
C VAL A 822 -24.45 16.08 -15.78
N ALA A 823 -23.17 16.44 -15.81
CA ALA A 823 -22.28 16.38 -14.66
C ALA A 823 -22.17 17.77 -14.02
N LEU A 824 -22.43 17.85 -12.72
CA LEU A 824 -22.15 19.03 -11.89
C LEU A 824 -20.85 18.77 -11.14
N ASP A 825 -19.81 19.52 -11.49
CA ASP A 825 -18.46 19.32 -10.99
C ASP A 825 -17.68 20.65 -11.06
N ASP A 826 -16.78 20.93 -10.13
CA ASP A 826 -15.97 22.14 -10.15
C ASP A 826 -14.63 21.97 -10.89
N ASP A 827 -14.13 20.74 -10.98
CA ASP A 827 -12.84 20.42 -11.58
C ASP A 827 -12.97 19.92 -13.02
N ALA A 828 -12.93 20.88 -13.96
CA ALA A 828 -12.92 20.58 -15.38
C ALA A 828 -11.70 19.75 -15.85
N THR A 829 -10.64 19.61 -15.05
CA THR A 829 -9.47 18.79 -15.43
C THR A 829 -9.74 17.29 -15.39
N LEU A 830 -10.80 16.87 -14.70
CA LEU A 830 -11.24 15.48 -14.64
C LEU A 830 -11.95 15.01 -15.91
N PHE A 831 -12.27 15.93 -16.83
CA PHE A 831 -13.07 15.70 -18.03
C PHE A 831 -12.26 16.01 -19.30
N ASP A 832 -12.59 15.32 -20.40
CA ASP A 832 -12.03 15.65 -21.71
C ASP A 832 -12.37 17.09 -22.13
N SER A 833 -11.41 17.77 -22.76
CA SER A 833 -11.61 19.14 -23.24
C SER A 833 -12.77 19.20 -24.25
N ALA A 834 -13.73 20.10 -23.98
CA ALA A 834 -14.98 20.26 -24.73
C ALA A 834 -16.01 19.12 -24.60
N TRP A 835 -16.01 18.36 -23.50
CA TRP A 835 -17.09 17.40 -23.22
C TRP A 835 -18.43 18.14 -22.98
N PRO A 836 -19.46 17.90 -23.81
CA PRO A 836 -20.68 18.70 -23.84
C PRO A 836 -21.69 18.24 -22.79
N HIS A 837 -21.26 17.62 -21.68
CA HIS A 837 -22.11 17.22 -20.57
C HIS A 837 -21.66 17.79 -19.22
N LEU A 838 -20.57 18.56 -19.18
CA LEU A 838 -20.08 19.21 -17.96
C LEU A 838 -20.72 20.59 -17.78
N LEU A 839 -21.40 20.78 -16.66
CA LEU A 839 -21.76 22.09 -16.13
C LEU A 839 -20.81 22.40 -14.97
N GLN A 840 -19.79 23.19 -15.30
CA GLN A 840 -18.75 23.55 -14.33
C GLN A 840 -19.24 24.59 -13.33
N THR A 841 -19.09 24.31 -12.03
CA THR A 841 -19.34 25.25 -10.93
C THR A 841 -18.06 25.96 -10.48
N ASP A 842 -18.18 27.12 -9.83
CA ASP A 842 -17.05 27.78 -9.17
C ASP A 842 -16.79 27.12 -7.81
N GLY A 843 -15.77 26.25 -7.74
CA GLY A 843 -15.40 25.50 -6.52
C GLY A 843 -15.15 26.36 -5.28
N SER A 844 -14.82 27.65 -5.47
CA SER A 844 -14.62 28.60 -4.37
C SER A 844 -15.92 29.16 -3.79
N LYS A 845 -17.06 28.92 -4.45
CA LYS A 845 -18.37 29.41 -4.06
C LYS A 845 -19.41 28.29 -3.89
N GLY A 846 -19.21 27.14 -4.52
CA GLY A 846 -20.23 26.10 -4.65
C GLY A 846 -21.32 26.50 -5.65
N LEU A 847 -22.35 25.67 -5.78
CA LEU A 847 -23.52 25.88 -6.63
C LEU A 847 -24.20 27.23 -6.33
N GLN A 848 -24.44 28.02 -7.38
CA GLN A 848 -25.13 29.31 -7.31
C GLN A 848 -26.48 29.27 -8.05
N PRO A 849 -27.39 30.23 -7.80
CA PRO A 849 -28.64 30.35 -8.55
C PRO A 849 -28.47 30.42 -10.08
N ASP A 850 -27.42 31.08 -10.57
CA ASP A 850 -27.12 31.13 -12.00
C ASP A 850 -26.77 29.76 -12.59
N ASP A 851 -26.13 28.88 -11.80
CA ASP A 851 -25.83 27.52 -12.20
C ASP A 851 -27.10 26.65 -12.27
N ILE A 852 -28.08 26.91 -11.40
CA ILE A 852 -29.40 26.27 -11.45
C ILE A 852 -30.15 26.66 -12.74
N HIS A 853 -30.12 27.94 -13.12
CA HIS A 853 -30.71 28.38 -14.39
C HIS A 853 -30.06 27.71 -15.60
N ARG A 854 -28.73 27.59 -15.59
CA ARG A 854 -28.00 26.86 -16.63
C ARG A 854 -28.37 25.37 -16.62
N LEU A 855 -28.54 24.77 -15.44
CA LEU A 855 -28.96 23.38 -15.29
C LEU A 855 -30.38 23.13 -15.84
N GLU A 856 -31.31 24.07 -15.61
CA GLU A 856 -32.67 24.06 -16.16
C GLU A 856 -32.66 24.14 -17.69
N GLU A 857 -31.87 25.06 -18.26
CA GLU A 857 -31.70 25.18 -19.72
C GLU A 857 -31.12 23.91 -20.33
N TRP A 858 -30.13 23.30 -19.67
CA TRP A 858 -29.45 22.09 -20.12
C TRP A 858 -30.36 20.87 -20.14
N ILE A 859 -31.12 20.66 -19.06
CA ILE A 859 -32.06 19.56 -18.95
C ILE A 859 -33.27 19.77 -19.87
N GLY A 860 -33.67 21.02 -20.10
CA GLY A 860 -34.72 21.41 -21.07
C GLY A 860 -34.33 21.23 -22.53
N ALA A 861 -33.05 21.43 -22.90
CA ALA A 861 -32.55 21.34 -24.27
C ALA A 861 -32.49 19.90 -24.82
N GLY A 862 -32.53 18.88 -23.96
CA GLY A 862 -32.67 17.48 -24.39
C GLY A 862 -31.47 16.95 -25.20
N ILE A 863 -30.24 17.21 -24.75
CA ILE A 863 -29.03 16.67 -25.38
C ILE A 863 -29.01 15.14 -25.22
N SER A 864 -29.40 14.42 -26.26
CA SER A 864 -29.37 12.96 -26.31
C SER A 864 -27.94 12.44 -26.41
N THR A 865 -27.64 11.34 -25.73
CA THR A 865 -26.39 10.57 -25.88
C THR A 865 -26.02 10.36 -27.35
N PRO A 866 -24.80 10.72 -27.80
CA PRO A 866 -24.35 10.34 -29.13
C PRO A 866 -24.27 8.81 -29.24
N ASP A 867 -24.67 8.30 -30.40
CA ASP A 867 -24.74 6.88 -30.75
C ASP A 867 -23.49 6.13 -30.24
N GLN A 868 -23.71 4.98 -29.57
CA GLN A 868 -22.71 4.27 -28.76
C GLN A 868 -21.34 4.21 -29.44
N ARG A 869 -20.37 5.02 -28.98
CA ARG A 869 -18.98 4.82 -29.39
C ARG A 869 -18.57 3.42 -28.95
N PRO A 870 -18.09 2.53 -29.85
CA PRO A 870 -17.65 1.22 -29.44
C PRO A 870 -16.50 1.37 -28.44
N LEU A 871 -16.64 0.78 -27.25
CA LEU A 871 -15.57 0.70 -26.25
C LEU A 871 -14.25 0.30 -26.94
N PRO A 872 -13.11 0.94 -26.61
CA PRO A 872 -11.80 0.53 -27.09
C PRO A 872 -11.58 -0.97 -26.92
N LEU A 873 -10.95 -1.63 -27.89
CA LEU A 873 -10.72 -3.08 -27.89
C LEU A 873 -10.00 -3.56 -26.60
N SER A 874 -9.19 -2.71 -25.98
CA SER A 874 -8.51 -2.97 -24.70
C SER A 874 -9.46 -3.11 -23.51
N LEU A 875 -10.60 -2.40 -23.50
CA LEU A 875 -11.62 -2.47 -22.45
C LEU A 875 -12.62 -3.60 -22.69
N ARG A 876 -12.90 -3.94 -23.96
CA ARG A 876 -13.75 -5.11 -24.32
C ARG A 876 -13.14 -6.46 -23.91
N ALA A 877 -11.81 -6.52 -23.78
CA ALA A 877 -11.08 -7.72 -23.37
C ALA A 877 -10.88 -7.81 -21.84
N HIS A 878 -11.30 -6.80 -21.07
CA HIS A 878 -11.18 -6.81 -19.63
C HIS A 878 -12.23 -7.76 -19.02
N PRO A 879 -11.87 -8.60 -18.03
CA PRO A 879 -12.79 -9.61 -17.47
C PRO A 879 -14.07 -9.05 -16.83
N ALA A 880 -14.12 -7.72 -16.58
CA ALA A 880 -15.29 -7.01 -16.09
C ALA A 880 -16.38 -6.75 -17.16
N PHE A 881 -16.07 -6.88 -18.45
CA PHE A 881 -16.97 -6.53 -19.55
C PHE A 881 -17.28 -7.71 -20.49
N GLY A 882 -16.92 -8.93 -20.08
CA GLY A 882 -17.20 -10.16 -20.81
C GLY A 882 -18.57 -10.76 -20.44
N GLN A 883 -19.45 -10.80 -21.43
CA GLN A 883 -20.72 -11.55 -21.51
C GLN A 883 -21.95 -10.95 -20.82
N THR A 884 -22.76 -10.24 -21.62
CA THR A 884 -24.23 -10.39 -21.62
C THR A 884 -24.75 -10.12 -23.04
N GLN A 885 -25.15 -11.18 -23.76
CA GLN A 885 -26.15 -11.08 -24.82
C GLN A 885 -27.51 -11.46 -24.20
N PRO A 886 -28.60 -10.69 -24.41
CA PRO A 886 -29.89 -11.03 -23.85
C PRO A 886 -30.55 -12.17 -24.65
N ASP A 887 -31.17 -13.09 -23.93
CA ASP A 887 -31.99 -14.19 -24.41
C ASP A 887 -32.96 -13.78 -25.53
N ARG A 888 -32.79 -14.36 -26.72
CA ARG A 888 -33.87 -14.53 -27.70
C ARG A 888 -34.37 -15.96 -27.65
N LYS A 889 -35.53 -16.12 -27.03
CA LYS A 889 -36.55 -17.18 -27.18
C LYS A 889 -36.17 -18.37 -28.07
N THR A 890 -36.05 -19.54 -27.47
CA THR A 890 -36.16 -20.82 -28.18
C THR A 890 -37.64 -21.26 -28.23
N PRO A 891 -38.16 -21.71 -29.38
CA PRO A 891 -39.26 -22.67 -29.42
C PRO A 891 -38.74 -24.05 -29.83
N GLN A 892 -39.08 -25.04 -28.98
CA GLN A 892 -39.40 -26.44 -29.25
C GLN A 892 -38.46 -27.34 -30.11
N ARG A 893 -38.01 -28.44 -29.46
CA ARG A 893 -37.52 -29.73 -30.02
C ARG A 893 -38.56 -30.40 -30.96
N PRO A 894 -38.28 -31.51 -31.71
CA PRO A 894 -37.22 -32.54 -31.60
C PRO A 894 -36.58 -32.88 -32.98
N ALA A 895 -35.75 -33.91 -33.28
CA ALA A 895 -35.52 -35.26 -32.76
C ALA A 895 -34.25 -35.90 -33.38
N SER A 896 -33.74 -36.95 -32.72
CA SER A 896 -32.94 -38.08 -33.27
C SER A 896 -31.51 -37.74 -33.75
N ALA A 897 -30.49 -38.58 -33.66
CA ALA A 897 -30.25 -39.94 -33.17
C ALA A 897 -28.71 -40.10 -33.16
N THR A 898 -28.09 -40.69 -32.12
CA THR A 898 -27.38 -41.99 -32.23
C THR A 898 -26.10 -41.91 -33.10
N LYS A 899 -24.86 -42.18 -32.67
CA LYS A 899 -24.32 -43.35 -31.95
C LYS A 899 -22.79 -43.15 -31.82
N PHE A 900 -22.20 -43.54 -30.68
CA PHE A 900 -20.94 -44.30 -30.48
C PHE A 900 -19.61 -43.83 -31.13
N ARG A 901 -18.41 -44.19 -30.67
CA ARG A 901 -17.75 -44.61 -29.40
C ARG A 901 -16.30 -44.91 -29.85
N LEU A 902 -15.35 -44.37 -29.10
CA LEU A 902 -13.91 -44.66 -28.89
C LEU A 902 -13.15 -45.81 -29.60
N SER A 903 -11.81 -45.63 -29.58
CA SER A 903 -10.64 -46.55 -29.74
C SER A 903 -10.05 -46.61 -31.15
N GLU A 904 -8.74 -46.60 -31.42
CA GLU A 904 -7.49 -46.74 -30.63
C GLU A 904 -6.29 -46.50 -31.58
N ALA A 905 -5.08 -46.27 -31.01
CA ALA A 905 -3.73 -46.56 -31.51
C ALA A 905 -3.04 -45.72 -32.63
N ASP A 906 -2.12 -44.81 -32.23
CA ASP A 906 -0.62 -44.81 -32.37
C ASP A 906 0.10 -45.31 -33.67
N PRO A 907 1.39 -44.99 -33.92
CA PRO A 907 2.07 -43.69 -34.21
C PRO A 907 3.05 -43.83 -35.43
N LEU A 908 4.05 -42.93 -35.55
CA LEU A 908 5.19 -42.83 -36.54
C LEU A 908 4.94 -41.75 -37.62
N ASP A 909 5.56 -40.59 -37.54
CA ASP A 909 6.98 -40.26 -37.76
C ASP A 909 7.42 -40.45 -39.23
N ASP A 910 7.74 -39.30 -39.84
CA ASP A 910 8.99 -39.05 -40.57
C ASP A 910 8.81 -38.33 -41.93
N ALA A 911 9.81 -37.49 -42.17
CA ALA A 911 10.28 -37.03 -43.46
C ALA A 911 9.46 -35.95 -44.19
N ALA A 912 9.89 -34.72 -43.93
CA ALA A 912 10.24 -33.75 -44.97
C ALA A 912 10.57 -34.40 -46.34
N ARG A 913 9.84 -33.98 -47.38
CA ARG A 913 10.34 -33.60 -48.71
C ARG A 913 9.21 -33.59 -49.74
N LYS A 914 8.86 -32.39 -50.22
CA LYS A 914 8.78 -32.00 -51.64
C LYS A 914 8.12 -30.62 -51.69
N PHE A 915 8.87 -29.54 -51.76
CA PHE A 915 9.41 -28.95 -53.00
C PHE A 915 8.37 -28.78 -54.13
N LEU A 916 8.03 -27.50 -54.34
CA LEU A 916 7.70 -26.80 -55.58
C LEU A 916 6.34 -27.01 -56.28
N SER A 917 5.92 -25.90 -56.90
CA SER A 917 4.79 -25.67 -57.81
C SER A 917 3.46 -25.36 -57.08
N LEU A 918 2.77 -24.23 -57.29
CA LEU A 918 2.64 -23.39 -58.48
C LEU A 918 2.45 -21.90 -58.14
N GLU A 919 3.07 -21.06 -58.96
CA GLU A 919 2.66 -19.68 -59.25
C GLU A 919 1.19 -19.66 -59.70
N THR A 920 0.40 -18.65 -59.34
CA THR A 920 0.05 -17.46 -60.16
C THR A 920 -1.17 -16.74 -59.61
N ALA A 921 -1.11 -15.41 -59.68
CA ALA A 921 -2.19 -14.45 -59.88
C ALA A 921 -3.31 -14.35 -58.82
N PHE A 922 -3.34 -13.22 -58.11
CA PHE A 922 -4.37 -12.21 -58.34
C PHE A 922 -3.86 -10.84 -57.85
N GLU A 923 -3.57 -9.97 -58.82
CA GLU A 923 -3.60 -8.51 -58.67
C GLU A 923 -5.05 -8.06 -58.48
N GLU A 924 -5.27 -7.05 -57.62
CA GLU A 924 -5.81 -5.72 -57.97
C GLU A 924 -6.45 -5.03 -56.74
N ASP A 925 -6.04 -3.77 -56.58
CA ASP A 925 -6.77 -2.61 -56.04
C ASP A 925 -7.28 -2.59 -54.58
N HIS A 926 -6.48 -1.98 -53.69
CA HIS A 926 -6.71 -0.60 -53.17
C HIS A 926 -5.73 -0.18 -52.06
#